data_AF-A0A517N9N5-F1
#
_entry.id   AF-A0A517N9N5-F1
#
_cell.length_a   1.000
_cell.length_b   1.000
_cell.length_c   1.000
_cell.angle_alpha   90.00
_cell.angle_beta   90.00
_cell.angle_gamma   90.00
#
_symmetry.space_group_name_H-M   'P 1'
#
loop_
_entity.id
_entity.type
_entity.pdbx_description
1 polymer ?
#
loop_
_entity_poly.entity_id
_entity_poly.type
_entity_poly.pdbx_seq_one_letter_code
_entity_poly.pdbx_strand_id
1 'polypeptide(L)'
;MPNEPKNSDRLRDEIAMLGNLLGETIREIAGDDALYIVEDLRRLAWDNREGRPAAASRLNGSIASLTPNQLRVVIRSFSIFLDLLNLSEDRQRVRVLEQRERDQTVDGRGESIASAVVHLKEAGKSAEDVQGLLDHLHIELVFTAHPTEAKRRSVRSKLRKIRELMCQYDIESRPAGKTKLERLIQAELAKLWQTNFIRPWRPSVMQEVQRALSIKPVLWEVVPQNLSELRHALANTYPHKEFNLKPCVTYGSWIGGDRDGHPGVTPEVTEQTFQWLREAALDFHLTSCDRLYDSLSLSERQLTWGHDLGVRVKEAVAQWPDLESDIAAIPPDELCRRWLAVMKWRIERTRLINLDGDPIDGSYSTSQQMGDDVNALLQSVTKFPGGDLLADEVSVWKDQISAFGFHLTCLDVRQDARAYRDVMNEILVAVGLAADVDTVDSLDESQRQSILVDSLDENVLGAIDGGSPLSSDASDTLDLFKLLHRVMAAYGPQAIGGHVISMTQVPSDVLTVLWLWRQTGLAMGDLAAEQLTRLPVMPLFETIEDLQNGPQILTDLFAVPAYRQHVDAQDDQQVVMLGYSDSTKDGGYLSACWSLYRAQLQLQEVASEAGIELTFFHGRGGSLGRGGGPTARSIRSLPVGTFRGALRLTEQGEVLADRYDDQQIAHRHLEQVVWSSLLASGDPPPADPDQWTETLDTMATDSFTHYRQLIEQPDFVPFFRLGTPVDEVEQLQIGSRPSRRRGGASLSDLRAIPWVFSWTQCRCLIPAWYGLGTATEMILEQQGMAQQLQTMYRDWPFFQATIDNAELAIAKSDMDIAGYYAQLADQSENLKTISQMIRDEHRRSQAAILKITGRDSLLGGTPWLKESIRVRNRYIDPLNLIQVELLSRLRACAEETGEEAQQRQTELQYLARLSINGLASGMRTSG
;
A
#
# COMPACT_ATOMS: atom_id res chain seq x y z
N MET A 1 15.05 27.74 -33.47
CA MET A 1 15.00 27.17 -32.12
C MET A 1 15.88 25.93 -32.13
N PRO A 2 16.79 25.74 -31.15
CA PRO A 2 17.56 24.50 -31.09
C PRO A 2 16.59 23.35 -30.85
N ASN A 3 16.69 22.29 -31.64
CA ASN A 3 15.92 21.06 -31.47
C ASN A 3 16.05 20.58 -30.02
N GLU A 4 14.93 20.53 -29.28
CA GLU A 4 14.89 19.82 -28.01
C GLU A 4 15.27 18.36 -28.26
N PRO A 5 16.22 17.79 -27.49
CA PRO A 5 16.54 16.38 -27.60
C PRO A 5 15.29 15.54 -27.32
N LYS A 6 15.07 14.47 -28.08
CA LYS A 6 13.97 13.53 -27.81
C LYS A 6 14.10 13.06 -26.35
N ASN A 7 12.97 12.91 -25.65
CA ASN A 7 12.94 12.51 -24.23
C ASN A 7 13.82 11.29 -23.88
N SER A 8 14.06 10.37 -24.82
CA SER A 8 14.97 9.23 -24.65
C SER A 8 16.44 9.62 -24.50
N ASP A 9 16.87 10.70 -25.16
CA ASP A 9 18.26 11.12 -25.22
C ASP A 9 18.66 11.80 -23.91
N ARG A 10 17.75 12.61 -23.34
CA ARG A 10 17.95 13.27 -22.05
C ARG A 10 18.10 12.27 -20.89
N LEU A 11 17.29 11.21 -20.85
CA LEU A 11 17.43 10.16 -19.83
C LEU A 11 18.78 9.44 -19.94
N ARG A 12 19.23 9.14 -21.17
CA ARG A 12 20.53 8.49 -21.41
C ARG A 12 21.68 9.38 -20.97
N ASP A 13 21.64 10.67 -21.30
CA ASP A 13 22.67 11.64 -20.90
C ASP A 13 22.74 11.78 -19.38
N GLU A 14 21.60 11.80 -18.70
CA GLU A 14 21.53 11.85 -17.24
C GLU A 14 22.14 10.61 -16.58
N ILE A 15 21.77 9.41 -17.06
CA ILE A 15 22.33 8.14 -16.58
C ILE A 15 23.85 8.10 -16.81
N ALA A 16 24.33 8.56 -17.97
CA ALA A 16 25.75 8.63 -18.28
C ALA A 16 26.49 9.60 -17.36
N MET A 17 25.92 10.78 -17.11
CA MET A 17 26.49 11.80 -16.22
C MET A 17 26.61 11.30 -14.78
N LEU A 18 25.52 10.78 -14.20
CA LEU A 18 25.53 10.21 -12.85
C LEU A 18 26.45 9.00 -12.75
N GLY A 19 26.51 8.18 -13.80
CA GLY A 19 27.42 7.04 -13.86
C GLY A 19 28.90 7.44 -13.90
N ASN A 20 29.25 8.49 -14.63
CA ASN A 20 30.61 9.03 -14.66
C ASN A 20 31.01 9.61 -13.30
N LEU A 21 30.13 10.39 -12.66
CA LEU A 21 30.38 10.95 -11.33
C LEU A 21 30.59 9.84 -10.29
N LEU A 22 29.78 8.77 -10.34
CA LEU A 22 29.96 7.60 -9.47
C LEU A 22 31.27 6.87 -9.76
N GLY A 23 31.64 6.69 -11.03
CA GLY A 23 32.92 6.09 -11.41
C GLY A 23 34.13 6.87 -10.88
N GLU A 24 34.08 8.20 -10.95
CA GLU A 24 35.08 9.09 -10.35
C GLU A 24 35.12 8.96 -8.82
N THR A 25 33.95 8.90 -8.16
CA THR A 25 33.87 8.67 -6.71
C THR A 25 34.47 7.32 -6.30
N ILE A 26 34.21 6.25 -7.06
CA ILE A 26 34.80 4.93 -6.82
C ILE A 26 36.32 5.00 -6.98
N ARG A 27 36.82 5.65 -8.03
CA ARG A 27 38.26 5.83 -8.25
C ARG A 27 38.92 6.56 -7.08
N GLU A 28 38.32 7.65 -6.62
CA GLU A 28 38.87 8.47 -5.55
C GLU A 28 38.86 7.75 -4.19
N ILE A 29 37.82 6.99 -3.87
CA ILE A 29 37.64 6.37 -2.56
C ILE A 29 38.23 4.95 -2.49
N ALA A 30 38.05 4.15 -3.55
CA ALA A 30 38.39 2.72 -3.60
C ALA A 30 39.56 2.38 -4.54
N GLY A 31 40.04 3.35 -5.33
CA GLY A 31 41.18 3.19 -6.24
C GLY A 31 40.82 2.71 -7.65
N ASP A 32 41.81 2.76 -8.56
CA ASP A 32 41.63 2.38 -9.97
C ASP A 32 41.34 0.88 -10.15
N ASP A 33 41.97 0.01 -9.35
CA ASP A 33 41.74 -1.45 -9.41
C ASP A 33 40.29 -1.81 -9.10
N ALA A 34 39.68 -1.13 -8.11
CA ALA A 34 38.28 -1.31 -7.76
C ALA A 34 37.35 -0.92 -8.92
N LEU A 35 37.61 0.23 -9.56
CA LEU A 35 36.84 0.67 -10.71
C LEU A 35 36.98 -0.30 -11.89
N TYR A 36 38.19 -0.80 -12.14
CA TYR A 36 38.45 -1.79 -13.18
C TYR A 36 37.63 -3.06 -12.97
N ILE A 37 37.59 -3.61 -11.75
CA ILE A 37 36.80 -4.82 -11.43
C ILE A 37 35.30 -4.58 -11.72
N VAL A 38 34.76 -3.43 -11.27
CA VAL A 38 33.35 -3.08 -11.47
C VAL A 38 33.01 -2.99 -12.96
N GLU A 39 33.86 -2.32 -13.73
CA GLU A 39 33.69 -2.15 -15.19
C GLU A 39 33.84 -3.46 -15.96
N ASP A 40 34.80 -4.30 -15.59
CA ASP A 40 35.02 -5.59 -16.23
C ASP A 40 33.84 -6.54 -16.02
N LEU A 41 33.33 -6.65 -14.79
CA LEU A 41 32.15 -7.46 -14.49
C LEU A 41 30.90 -6.96 -15.24
N ARG A 42 30.70 -5.64 -15.30
CA ARG A 42 29.60 -5.02 -16.06
C ARG A 42 29.69 -5.37 -17.55
N ARG A 43 30.89 -5.30 -18.12
CA ARG A 43 31.15 -5.63 -19.53
C ARG A 43 30.96 -7.13 -19.80
N LEU A 44 31.46 -8.00 -18.93
CA LEU A 44 31.30 -9.45 -19.05
C LEU A 44 29.82 -9.87 -18.96
N ALA A 45 29.03 -9.22 -18.10
CA ALA A 45 27.59 -9.44 -18.01
C ALA A 45 26.86 -9.08 -19.32
N TRP A 46 27.23 -7.94 -19.91
CA TRP A 46 26.70 -7.54 -21.21
C TRP A 46 27.09 -8.52 -22.32
N ASP A 47 28.37 -8.86 -22.40
CA ASP A 47 28.89 -9.82 -23.39
C ASP A 47 28.22 -11.19 -23.25
N ASN A 48 27.90 -11.62 -22.02
CA ASN A 48 27.15 -12.84 -21.76
C ASN A 48 25.73 -12.80 -22.36
N ARG A 49 24.99 -11.70 -22.16
CA ARG A 49 23.65 -11.54 -22.75
C ARG A 49 23.65 -11.42 -24.27
N GLU A 50 24.70 -10.86 -24.84
CA GLU A 50 24.90 -10.82 -26.30
C GLU A 50 25.37 -12.16 -26.88
N GLY A 51 25.44 -13.22 -26.06
CA GLY A 51 25.79 -14.57 -26.49
C GLY A 51 27.26 -14.73 -26.87
N ARG A 52 28.16 -13.86 -26.37
CA ARG A 52 29.59 -13.95 -26.71
C ARG A 52 30.22 -15.20 -26.09
N PRO A 53 31.00 -15.99 -26.86
CA PRO A 53 31.65 -17.19 -26.34
C PRO A 53 32.52 -16.91 -25.13
N ALA A 54 32.51 -17.83 -24.16
CA ALA A 54 33.27 -17.78 -22.91
C ALA A 54 32.96 -16.62 -21.94
N ALA A 55 32.03 -15.70 -22.26
CA ALA A 55 31.67 -14.60 -21.36
C ALA A 55 31.10 -15.10 -20.03
N ALA A 56 30.18 -16.07 -20.04
CA ALA A 56 29.62 -16.70 -18.84
C ALA A 56 30.71 -17.30 -17.93
N SER A 57 31.59 -18.12 -18.52
CA SER A 57 32.68 -18.81 -17.80
C SER A 57 33.66 -17.81 -17.18
N ARG A 58 34.02 -16.75 -17.92
CA ARG A 58 34.87 -15.67 -17.41
C ARG A 58 34.19 -14.87 -16.29
N LEU A 59 32.91 -14.54 -16.43
CA LEU A 59 32.15 -13.81 -15.42
C LEU A 59 32.11 -14.59 -14.10
N ASN A 60 31.74 -15.87 -14.17
CA ASN A 60 31.69 -16.75 -13.00
C ASN A 60 33.09 -16.95 -12.37
N GLY A 61 34.12 -17.17 -13.19
CA GLY A 61 35.49 -17.31 -12.71
C GLY A 61 36.00 -16.04 -12.03
N SER A 62 35.72 -14.87 -12.61
CA SER A 62 36.06 -13.57 -12.02
C SER A 62 35.37 -13.41 -10.66
N ILE A 63 34.06 -13.65 -10.57
CA ILE A 63 33.28 -13.54 -9.31
C ILE A 63 33.82 -14.49 -8.23
N ALA A 64 34.06 -15.76 -8.59
CA ALA A 64 34.59 -16.75 -7.66
C ALA A 64 35.98 -16.37 -7.10
N SER A 65 36.80 -15.64 -7.87
CA SER A 65 38.12 -15.20 -7.43
C SER A 65 38.12 -13.97 -6.51
N LEU A 66 36.99 -13.28 -6.36
CA LEU A 66 36.93 -12.04 -5.58
C LEU A 66 37.04 -12.29 -4.08
N THR A 67 37.85 -11.45 -3.44
CA THR A 67 37.93 -11.33 -1.98
C THR A 67 36.66 -10.70 -1.39
N PRO A 68 36.36 -10.90 -0.09
CA PRO A 68 35.22 -10.25 0.57
C PRO A 68 35.19 -8.72 0.41
N ASN A 69 36.35 -8.06 0.46
CA ASN A 69 36.45 -6.62 0.25
C ASN A 69 36.11 -6.21 -1.19
N GLN A 70 36.58 -6.96 -2.18
CA GLN A 70 36.23 -6.69 -3.59
C GLN A 70 34.74 -6.94 -3.85
N LEU A 71 34.18 -8.03 -3.30
CA LEU A 71 32.73 -8.30 -3.36
C LEU A 71 31.94 -7.13 -2.76
N ARG A 72 32.35 -6.62 -1.59
CA ARG A 72 31.73 -5.46 -0.96
C ARG A 72 31.71 -4.25 -1.88
N VAL A 73 32.85 -3.94 -2.52
CA VAL A 73 32.97 -2.81 -3.44
C VAL A 73 32.04 -2.97 -4.64
N VAL A 74 32.04 -4.16 -5.27
CA VAL A 74 31.20 -4.44 -6.45
C VAL A 74 29.71 -4.36 -6.10
N ILE A 75 29.29 -4.99 -5.00
CA ILE A 75 27.88 -4.99 -4.58
C ILE A 75 27.41 -3.55 -4.31
N ARG A 76 28.22 -2.75 -3.61
CA ARG A 76 27.89 -1.33 -3.33
C ARG A 76 27.80 -0.51 -4.61
N SER A 77 28.78 -0.64 -5.51
CA SER A 77 28.78 0.05 -6.80
C SER A 77 27.52 -0.24 -7.58
N PHE A 78 27.21 -1.52 -7.81
CA PHE A 78 26.01 -1.91 -8.58
C PHE A 78 24.71 -1.49 -7.89
N SER A 79 24.64 -1.57 -6.56
CA SER A 79 23.48 -1.09 -5.81
C SER A 79 23.25 0.42 -5.98
N ILE A 80 24.32 1.23 -5.89
CA ILE A 80 24.22 2.69 -6.09
C ILE A 80 23.86 3.01 -7.54
N PHE A 81 24.46 2.32 -8.52
CA PHE A 81 24.10 2.49 -9.93
C PHE A 81 22.61 2.23 -10.17
N LEU A 82 22.06 1.16 -9.61
CA LEU A 82 20.63 0.84 -9.70
C LEU A 82 19.76 1.91 -9.01
N ASP A 83 20.19 2.43 -7.87
CA ASP A 83 19.50 3.54 -7.18
C ASP A 83 19.50 4.84 -8.01
N LEU A 84 20.61 5.16 -8.67
CA LEU A 84 20.71 6.33 -9.55
C LEU A 84 19.90 6.16 -10.83
N LEU A 85 19.88 4.95 -11.41
CA LEU A 85 19.04 4.62 -12.55
C LEU A 85 17.55 4.79 -12.20
N ASN A 86 17.14 4.28 -11.04
CA ASN A 86 15.79 4.46 -10.51
C ASN A 86 15.44 5.96 -10.38
N LEU A 87 16.32 6.74 -9.74
CA LEU A 87 16.16 8.18 -9.57
C LEU A 87 16.00 8.93 -10.91
N SER A 88 16.80 8.58 -11.92
CA SER A 88 16.72 9.20 -13.25
C SER A 88 15.44 8.80 -14.01
N GLU A 89 15.01 7.55 -13.89
CA GLU A 89 13.73 7.11 -14.46
C GLU A 89 12.55 7.84 -13.80
N ASP A 90 12.57 8.02 -12.48
CA ASP A 90 11.49 8.71 -11.74
C ASP A 90 11.43 10.19 -12.13
N ARG A 91 12.58 10.83 -12.30
CA ARG A 91 12.67 12.20 -12.84
C ARG A 91 12.18 12.28 -14.27
N GLN A 92 12.50 11.30 -15.11
CA GLN A 92 12.00 11.26 -16.48
C GLN A 92 10.48 11.07 -16.52
N ARG A 93 9.92 10.27 -15.61
CA ARG A 93 8.46 10.12 -15.45
C ARG A 93 7.81 11.47 -15.14
N VAL A 94 8.35 12.23 -14.18
CA VAL A 94 7.90 13.59 -13.85
C VAL A 94 7.95 14.50 -15.08
N ARG A 95 9.08 14.56 -15.79
CA ARG A 95 9.21 15.37 -17.02
C ARG A 95 8.18 15.02 -18.09
N VAL A 96 7.89 13.72 -18.27
CA VAL A 96 6.87 13.27 -19.23
C VAL A 96 5.47 13.68 -18.79
N LEU A 97 5.18 13.67 -17.48
CA LEU A 97 3.91 14.16 -16.95
C LEU A 97 3.77 15.68 -17.17
N GLU A 98 4.79 16.47 -16.83
CA GLU A 98 4.82 17.92 -17.05
C GLU A 98 4.69 18.27 -18.54
N GLN A 99 5.37 17.53 -19.42
CA GLN A 99 5.26 17.75 -20.86
C GLN A 99 3.84 17.48 -21.35
N ARG A 100 3.21 16.39 -20.92
CA ARG A 100 1.82 16.09 -21.27
C ARG A 100 0.87 17.17 -20.78
N GLU A 101 1.11 17.72 -19.59
CA GLU A 101 0.34 18.85 -19.05
C GLU A 101 0.53 20.14 -19.85
N ARG A 102 1.69 20.36 -20.46
CA ARG A 102 1.93 21.51 -21.34
C ARG A 102 1.32 21.33 -22.73
N ASP A 103 1.39 20.11 -23.26
CA ASP A 103 1.00 19.81 -24.65
C ASP A 103 -0.51 19.59 -24.80
N GLN A 104 -1.24 19.29 -23.71
CA GLN A 104 -2.67 19.00 -23.71
C GLN A 104 -3.43 19.98 -22.81
N THR A 105 -4.60 20.44 -23.26
CA THR A 105 -5.53 21.14 -22.37
C THR A 105 -6.03 20.18 -21.29
N VAL A 106 -6.43 20.69 -20.11
CA VAL A 106 -6.92 19.88 -18.98
C VAL A 106 -8.05 18.93 -19.41
N ASP A 107 -8.96 19.42 -20.27
CA ASP A 107 -10.08 18.63 -20.82
C ASP A 107 -9.65 17.59 -21.87
N GLY A 108 -8.51 17.79 -22.53
CA GLY A 108 -7.95 16.89 -23.55
C GLY A 108 -6.96 15.86 -23.01
N ARG A 109 -6.66 15.90 -21.71
CA ARG A 109 -5.73 14.98 -21.05
C ARG A 109 -6.43 13.65 -20.77
N GLY A 110 -5.94 12.57 -21.39
CA GLY A 110 -6.45 11.22 -21.14
C GLY A 110 -6.31 10.80 -19.67
N GLU A 111 -7.35 10.15 -19.14
CA GLU A 111 -7.45 9.69 -17.75
C GLU A 111 -7.36 10.83 -16.71
N SER A 112 -7.86 12.04 -17.03
CA SER A 112 -8.02 13.15 -16.08
C SER A 112 -9.41 13.16 -15.44
N ILE A 113 -9.57 13.80 -14.28
CA ILE A 113 -10.89 13.98 -13.65
C ILE A 113 -11.85 14.69 -14.61
N ALA A 114 -11.41 15.75 -15.29
CA ALA A 114 -12.20 16.47 -16.29
C ALA A 114 -12.67 15.55 -17.43
N SER A 115 -11.78 14.70 -17.94
CA SER A 115 -12.14 13.75 -19.00
C SER A 115 -13.20 12.73 -18.55
N ALA A 116 -13.21 12.29 -17.28
CA ALA A 116 -14.26 11.42 -16.77
C ALA A 116 -15.62 12.13 -16.73
N VAL A 117 -15.66 13.38 -16.25
CA VAL A 117 -16.92 14.15 -16.17
C VAL A 117 -17.51 14.40 -17.56
N VAL A 118 -16.66 14.75 -18.53
CA VAL A 118 -17.06 14.91 -19.94
C VAL A 118 -17.55 13.58 -20.51
N HIS A 119 -16.84 12.49 -20.29
CA HIS A 119 -17.27 11.15 -20.74
C HIS A 119 -18.64 10.79 -20.19
N LEU A 120 -18.91 11.01 -18.91
CA LEU A 120 -20.22 10.73 -18.31
C LEU A 120 -21.33 11.54 -18.97
N LYS A 121 -21.05 12.80 -19.34
CA LYS A 121 -21.98 13.64 -20.09
C LYS A 121 -22.26 13.08 -21.49
N GLU A 122 -21.22 12.66 -22.20
CA GLU A 122 -21.32 12.05 -23.53
C GLU A 122 -22.04 10.70 -23.50
N ALA A 123 -21.89 9.94 -22.41
CA ALA A 123 -22.64 8.72 -22.13
C ALA A 123 -24.11 8.98 -21.72
N GLY A 124 -24.55 10.24 -21.71
CA GLY A 124 -25.94 10.63 -21.51
C GLY A 124 -26.37 10.80 -20.04
N LYS A 125 -25.43 10.86 -19.09
CA LYS A 125 -25.76 11.09 -17.68
C LYS A 125 -26.28 12.52 -17.45
N SER A 126 -27.37 12.63 -16.69
CA SER A 126 -27.89 13.91 -16.21
C SER A 126 -27.06 14.44 -15.04
N ALA A 127 -27.27 15.71 -14.66
CA ALA A 127 -26.57 16.28 -13.50
C ALA A 127 -26.99 15.59 -12.20
N GLU A 128 -28.25 15.14 -12.13
CA GLU A 128 -28.81 14.36 -11.03
C GLU A 128 -28.17 12.97 -10.93
N ASP A 129 -27.99 12.27 -12.06
CA ASP A 129 -27.28 10.99 -12.08
C ASP A 129 -25.85 11.14 -11.55
N VAL A 130 -25.15 12.19 -11.98
CA VAL A 130 -23.79 12.49 -11.52
C VAL A 130 -23.76 12.84 -10.03
N GLN A 131 -24.72 13.61 -9.51
CA GLN A 131 -24.81 13.85 -8.06
C GLN A 131 -25.00 12.54 -7.29
N GLY A 132 -25.89 11.65 -7.76
CA GLY A 132 -26.11 10.34 -7.14
C GLY A 132 -24.85 9.47 -7.13
N LEU A 133 -24.04 9.51 -8.19
CA LEU A 133 -22.73 8.84 -8.21
C LEU A 133 -21.77 9.43 -7.18
N LEU A 134 -21.71 10.76 -7.08
CA LEU A 134 -20.83 11.47 -6.14
C LEU A 134 -21.21 11.24 -4.68
N ASP A 135 -22.50 11.05 -4.39
CA ASP A 135 -22.99 10.81 -3.03
C ASP A 135 -22.48 9.47 -2.44
N HIS A 136 -22.20 8.49 -3.31
CA HIS A 136 -21.69 7.15 -2.94
C HIS A 136 -20.20 6.96 -3.25
N LEU A 137 -19.56 7.93 -3.93
CA LEU A 137 -18.16 7.82 -4.33
C LEU A 137 -17.23 7.99 -3.11
N HIS A 138 -16.64 6.88 -2.66
CA HIS A 138 -15.75 6.83 -1.51
C HIS A 138 -14.61 5.83 -1.72
N ILE A 139 -13.40 6.34 -1.95
CA ILE A 139 -12.18 5.55 -2.10
C ILE A 139 -11.29 5.77 -0.88
N GLU A 140 -11.11 4.75 -0.06
CA GLU A 140 -10.19 4.82 1.07
C GLU A 140 -8.86 4.12 0.75
N LEU A 141 -7.77 4.88 0.82
CA LEU A 141 -6.42 4.38 0.61
C LEU A 141 -5.75 4.05 1.95
N VAL A 142 -5.60 2.75 2.24
CA VAL A 142 -5.14 2.24 3.54
C VAL A 142 -3.64 1.99 3.52
N PHE A 143 -2.87 2.84 4.22
CA PHE A 143 -1.43 2.74 4.27
C PHE A 143 -0.95 1.59 5.14
N THR A 144 0.03 0.85 4.64
CA THR A 144 0.64 -0.26 5.40
C THR A 144 2.13 -0.07 5.61
N ALA A 145 2.64 -0.68 6.68
CA ALA A 145 4.06 -0.58 7.03
C ALA A 145 4.90 -1.18 5.91
N HIS A 146 6.08 -0.61 5.67
CA HIS A 146 6.90 -0.92 4.51
C HIS A 146 7.68 -2.22 4.69
N PRO A 147 7.13 -3.37 4.25
CA PRO A 147 7.62 -4.67 4.67
C PRO A 147 8.82 -5.15 3.84
N THR A 148 9.12 -4.45 2.75
CA THR A 148 10.12 -4.79 1.73
C THR A 148 11.15 -3.68 1.49
N GLU A 149 11.11 -2.53 2.22
CA GLU A 149 12.15 -1.48 2.07
C GLU A 149 13.44 -1.92 2.74
N ALA A 150 14.27 -2.60 1.99
CA ALA A 150 15.61 -2.92 2.43
C ALA A 150 16.46 -1.65 2.67
N LYS A 151 16.15 -0.52 2.01
CA LYS A 151 16.94 0.73 2.10
C LYS A 151 16.71 1.51 3.39
N ARG A 152 17.80 1.98 3.98
CA ARG A 152 17.80 2.86 5.16
C ARG A 152 17.31 4.27 4.83
N ARG A 153 16.73 4.94 5.85
CA ARG A 153 16.38 6.38 5.80
C ARG A 153 17.56 7.25 5.40
N SER A 154 18.76 6.95 5.90
CA SER A 154 19.99 7.67 5.55
C SER A 154 20.30 7.59 4.05
N VAL A 155 20.18 6.41 3.44
CA VAL A 155 20.36 6.20 1.99
C VAL A 155 19.33 7.01 1.21
N ARG A 156 18.03 6.87 1.55
CA ARG A 156 16.94 7.62 0.90
C ARG A 156 17.14 9.13 0.99
N SER A 157 17.57 9.64 2.14
CA SER A 157 17.87 11.06 2.31
C SER A 157 18.99 11.56 1.37
N LYS A 158 20.02 10.74 1.12
CA LYS A 158 21.08 11.09 0.15
C LYS A 158 20.56 11.06 -1.28
N LEU A 159 19.79 10.03 -1.66
CA LEU A 159 19.17 9.95 -2.98
C LEU A 159 18.21 11.11 -3.24
N ARG A 160 17.38 11.48 -2.26
CA ARG A 160 16.52 12.67 -2.34
C ARG A 160 17.35 13.94 -2.54
N LYS A 161 18.46 14.08 -1.82
CA LYS A 161 19.33 15.24 -1.99
C LYS A 161 19.95 15.31 -3.39
N ILE A 162 20.37 14.16 -3.94
CA ILE A 162 20.85 14.07 -5.32
C ILE A 162 19.73 14.47 -6.30
N ARG A 163 18.49 14.02 -6.08
CA ARG A 163 17.32 14.39 -6.90
C ARG A 163 17.08 15.89 -6.90
N GLU A 164 17.11 16.54 -5.72
CA GLU A 164 16.98 18.00 -5.58
C GLU A 164 18.08 18.75 -6.35
N LEU A 165 19.34 18.32 -6.19
CA LEU A 165 20.48 18.93 -6.89
C LEU A 165 20.37 18.76 -8.40
N MET A 166 19.88 17.62 -8.86
CA MET A 166 19.63 17.36 -10.28
C MET A 166 18.46 18.21 -10.83
N CYS A 167 17.43 18.52 -10.03
CA CYS A 167 16.40 19.48 -10.44
C CYS A 167 16.99 20.88 -10.58
N GLN A 168 17.88 21.29 -9.67
CA GLN A 168 18.61 22.56 -9.79
C GLN A 168 19.53 22.57 -11.00
N TYR A 169 20.15 21.42 -11.34
CA TYR A 169 21.02 21.28 -12.50
C TYR A 169 20.27 21.47 -13.82
N ASP A 170 19.02 21.03 -13.90
CA ASP A 170 18.17 21.19 -15.08
C ASP A 170 17.85 22.66 -15.38
N ILE A 171 17.63 23.48 -14.35
CA ILE A 171 17.23 24.89 -14.49
C ILE A 171 18.44 25.84 -14.56
N GLU A 172 19.61 25.41 -14.11
CA GLU A 172 20.83 26.21 -14.13
C GLU A 172 21.40 26.34 -15.54
N SER A 173 21.40 27.56 -16.08
CA SER A 173 21.90 27.86 -17.42
C SER A 173 23.39 28.21 -17.44
N ARG A 174 24.00 28.58 -16.30
CA ARG A 174 25.39 29.04 -16.23
C ARG A 174 26.36 27.86 -16.10
N PRO A 175 27.41 27.76 -16.94
CA PRO A 175 28.39 26.67 -16.86
C PRO A 175 29.04 26.51 -15.48
N ALA A 176 29.45 27.62 -14.85
CA ALA A 176 30.04 27.59 -13.51
C ALA A 176 29.06 27.09 -12.44
N GLY A 177 27.76 27.38 -12.60
CA GLY A 177 26.71 26.86 -11.73
C GLY A 177 26.55 25.35 -11.87
N LYS A 178 26.53 24.84 -13.11
CA LYS A 178 26.48 23.40 -13.40
C LYS A 178 27.67 22.64 -12.80
N THR A 179 28.90 23.13 -12.98
CA THR A 179 30.09 22.51 -12.38
C THR A 179 30.03 22.51 -10.85
N LYS A 180 29.48 23.56 -10.23
CA LYS A 180 29.27 23.60 -8.78
C LYS A 180 28.26 22.53 -8.33
N LEU A 181 27.16 22.37 -9.07
CA LEU A 181 26.14 21.37 -8.76
C LEU A 181 26.67 19.94 -8.96
N GLU A 182 27.43 19.67 -10.02
CA GLU A 182 28.13 18.39 -10.24
C GLU A 182 29.02 18.02 -9.04
N ARG A 183 29.81 18.98 -8.52
CA ARG A 183 30.62 18.76 -7.30
C ARG A 183 29.78 18.46 -6.07
N LEU A 184 28.63 19.13 -5.91
CA LEU A 184 27.72 18.85 -4.79
C LEU A 184 27.09 17.46 -4.91
N ILE A 185 26.73 17.04 -6.12
CA ILE A 185 26.21 15.71 -6.41
C ILE A 185 27.28 14.66 -6.11
N GLN A 186 28.51 14.88 -6.56
CA GLN A 186 29.65 14.00 -6.27
C GLN A 186 29.92 13.91 -4.76
N ALA A 187 29.80 15.00 -4.02
CA ALA A 187 29.91 14.98 -2.56
C ALA A 187 28.77 14.18 -1.88
N GLU A 188 27.54 14.23 -2.41
CA GLU A 188 26.45 13.35 -1.95
C GLU A 188 26.69 11.89 -2.33
N LEU A 189 27.25 11.60 -3.50
CA LEU A 189 27.65 10.25 -3.90
C LEU A 189 28.75 9.70 -2.99
N ALA A 190 29.75 10.50 -2.62
CA ALA A 190 30.78 10.11 -1.65
C ALA A 190 30.17 9.82 -0.27
N LYS A 191 29.23 10.64 0.20
CA LYS A 191 28.48 10.39 1.44
C LYS A 191 27.64 9.11 1.36
N LEU A 192 26.98 8.87 0.24
CA LEU A 192 26.20 7.65 0.00
C LEU A 192 27.13 6.42 -0.02
N TRP A 193 28.29 6.53 -0.67
CA TRP A 193 29.32 5.48 -0.71
C TRP A 193 29.83 5.10 0.68
N GLN A 194 29.88 6.04 1.64
CA GLN A 194 30.30 5.76 3.01
C GLN A 194 29.13 5.37 3.95
N THR A 195 27.88 5.47 3.48
CA THR A 195 26.70 5.16 4.29
C THR A 195 26.43 3.66 4.29
N ASN A 196 26.16 3.05 5.44
CA ASN A 196 25.77 1.64 5.47
C ASN A 196 24.34 1.44 4.93
N PHE A 197 24.15 0.44 4.07
CA PHE A 197 22.87 0.20 3.36
C PHE A 197 21.95 -0.71 4.16
N ILE A 198 22.53 -1.57 5.01
CA ILE A 198 21.80 -2.53 5.82
C ILE A 198 21.42 -1.89 7.15
N ARG A 199 20.19 -2.15 7.59
CA ARG A 199 19.70 -1.78 8.91
C ARG A 199 20.39 -2.62 9.99
N PRO A 200 21.03 -1.99 10.99
CA PRO A 200 21.65 -2.72 12.09
C PRO A 200 20.63 -3.40 13.02
N TRP A 201 19.41 -2.88 13.12
CA TRP A 201 18.33 -3.42 13.94
C TRP A 201 16.97 -3.21 13.26
N ARG A 202 15.98 -4.04 13.61
CA ARG A 202 14.58 -3.90 13.17
C ARG A 202 14.03 -2.55 13.62
N PRO A 203 13.33 -1.79 12.76
CA PRO A 203 12.68 -0.58 13.21
C PRO A 203 11.61 -0.91 14.25
N SER A 204 11.39 0.00 15.21
CA SER A 204 10.20 -0.10 16.06
C SER A 204 8.95 0.24 15.26
N VAL A 205 7.77 -0.20 15.73
CA VAL A 205 6.47 0.16 15.12
C VAL A 205 6.32 1.68 15.05
N MET A 206 6.66 2.41 16.11
CA MET A 206 6.59 3.88 16.12
C MET A 206 7.53 4.54 15.10
N GLN A 207 8.66 3.93 14.74
CA GLN A 207 9.49 4.44 13.64
C GLN A 207 8.82 4.25 12.27
N GLU A 208 7.97 3.23 12.12
CA GLU A 208 7.15 3.04 10.92
C GLU A 208 5.99 4.04 10.89
N VAL A 209 5.35 4.33 12.03
CA VAL A 209 4.34 5.40 12.15
C VAL A 209 4.95 6.74 11.73
N GLN A 210 6.11 7.09 12.28
CA GLN A 210 6.83 8.33 11.92
C GLN A 210 7.14 8.40 10.41
N ARG A 211 7.46 7.25 9.79
CA ARG A 211 7.71 7.20 8.34
C ARG A 211 6.44 7.46 7.55
N ALA A 212 5.30 6.88 7.93
CA ALA A 212 4.04 7.12 7.24
C ALA A 212 3.54 8.56 7.42
N LEU A 213 3.82 9.20 8.55
CA LEU A 213 3.58 10.63 8.74
C LEU A 213 4.38 11.51 7.77
N SER A 214 5.54 11.05 7.28
CA SER A 214 6.40 11.86 6.40
C SER A 214 5.84 12.12 4.98
N ILE A 215 4.85 11.36 4.53
CA ILE A 215 4.17 11.59 3.24
C ILE A 215 2.93 12.49 3.38
N LYS A 216 2.46 12.74 4.61
CA LYS A 216 1.25 13.53 4.88
C LYS A 216 1.32 14.98 4.38
N PRO A 217 2.47 15.69 4.45
CA PRO A 217 2.56 17.04 3.88
C PRO A 217 2.23 17.09 2.38
N VAL A 218 2.58 16.05 1.63
CA VAL A 218 2.25 15.98 0.20
C VAL A 218 0.74 15.78 0.02
N LEU A 219 0.15 14.84 0.74
CA LEU A 219 -1.30 14.57 0.67
C LEU A 219 -2.13 15.78 1.10
N TRP A 220 -1.68 16.52 2.13
CA TRP A 220 -2.32 17.73 2.64
C TRP A 220 -2.53 18.79 1.55
N GLU A 221 -1.58 18.90 0.63
CA GLU A 221 -1.63 19.84 -0.50
C GLU A 221 -2.35 19.26 -1.72
N VAL A 222 -2.17 17.98 -2.02
CA VAL A 222 -2.67 17.36 -3.27
C VAL A 222 -4.16 17.00 -3.22
N VAL A 223 -4.68 16.59 -2.06
CA VAL A 223 -6.08 16.14 -1.96
C VAL A 223 -7.07 17.28 -2.28
N PRO A 224 -6.91 18.49 -1.71
CA PRO A 224 -7.77 19.63 -2.09
C PRO A 224 -7.65 20.02 -3.57
N GLN A 225 -6.49 19.83 -4.19
CA GLN A 225 -6.30 20.10 -5.62
C GLN A 225 -7.20 19.20 -6.49
N ASN A 226 -7.23 17.90 -6.22
CA ASN A 226 -8.10 16.95 -6.93
C ASN A 226 -9.59 17.30 -6.76
N LEU A 227 -10.00 17.69 -5.54
CA LEU A 227 -11.38 18.08 -5.28
C LEU A 227 -11.77 19.38 -5.99
N SER A 228 -10.84 20.34 -6.05
CA SER A 228 -11.01 21.57 -6.82
C SER A 228 -11.14 21.30 -8.33
N GLU A 229 -10.30 20.42 -8.87
CA GLU A 229 -10.39 20.00 -10.28
C GLU A 229 -11.72 19.32 -10.60
N LEU A 230 -12.22 18.44 -9.71
CA LEU A 230 -13.54 17.84 -9.85
C LEU A 230 -14.64 18.92 -9.85
N ARG A 231 -14.57 19.87 -8.91
CA ARG A 231 -15.52 20.99 -8.81
C ARG A 231 -15.55 21.82 -10.10
N HIS A 232 -14.39 22.18 -10.64
CA HIS A 232 -14.29 22.92 -11.89
C HIS A 232 -14.79 22.11 -13.09
N ALA A 233 -14.43 20.82 -13.19
CA ALA A 233 -14.90 19.96 -14.26
C ALA A 233 -16.43 19.84 -14.29
N LEU A 234 -17.05 19.70 -13.11
CA LEU A 234 -18.50 19.65 -12.96
C LEU A 234 -19.16 20.98 -13.33
N ALA A 235 -18.64 22.11 -12.83
CA ALA A 235 -19.18 23.43 -13.14
C ALA A 235 -19.09 23.75 -14.64
N ASN A 236 -18.00 23.36 -15.32
CA ASN A 236 -17.84 23.56 -16.75
C ASN A 236 -18.78 22.68 -17.58
N THR A 237 -18.99 21.43 -17.17
CA THR A 237 -19.79 20.45 -17.93
C THR A 237 -21.30 20.56 -17.65
N TYR A 238 -21.67 20.97 -16.44
CA TYR A 238 -23.05 21.10 -15.96
C TYR A 238 -23.29 22.47 -15.30
N PRO A 239 -23.22 23.58 -16.06
CA PRO A 239 -23.18 24.95 -15.52
C PRO A 239 -24.45 25.42 -14.81
N HIS A 240 -25.54 24.66 -14.89
CA HIS A 240 -26.82 24.98 -14.27
C HIS A 240 -27.09 24.17 -12.99
N LYS A 241 -26.13 23.36 -12.55
CA LYS A 241 -26.23 22.53 -11.34
C LYS A 241 -25.09 22.88 -10.39
N GLU A 242 -25.45 23.15 -9.14
CA GLU A 242 -24.49 23.11 -8.04
C GLU A 242 -24.43 21.68 -7.49
N PHE A 243 -23.22 21.16 -7.34
CA PHE A 243 -22.97 19.83 -6.81
C PHE A 243 -22.58 19.89 -5.34
N ASN A 244 -23.14 18.99 -4.54
CA ASN A 244 -22.67 18.77 -3.19
C ASN A 244 -21.47 17.82 -3.24
N LEU A 245 -20.26 18.36 -3.01
CA LEU A 245 -19.03 17.59 -3.07
C LEU A 245 -18.52 17.26 -1.68
N LYS A 246 -18.31 15.96 -1.45
CA LYS A 246 -17.54 15.42 -0.34
C LYS A 246 -16.17 14.97 -0.86
N PRO A 247 -15.14 14.91 0.00
CA PRO A 247 -13.89 14.24 -0.36
C PRO A 247 -14.18 12.79 -0.77
N CYS A 248 -13.93 12.48 -2.04
CA CYS A 248 -14.09 11.13 -2.57
C CYS A 248 -12.89 10.23 -2.28
N VAL A 249 -11.76 10.79 -1.86
CA VAL A 249 -10.57 10.03 -1.46
C VAL A 249 -10.23 10.32 0.00
N THR A 250 -10.27 9.29 0.82
CA THR A 250 -9.90 9.30 2.25
C THR A 250 -8.76 8.32 2.51
N TYR A 251 -8.28 8.27 3.75
CA TYR A 251 -7.08 7.52 4.09
C TYR A 251 -7.23 6.75 5.39
N GLY A 252 -6.80 5.49 5.33
CA GLY A 252 -6.62 4.63 6.49
C GLY A 252 -5.15 4.30 6.74
N SER A 253 -4.88 3.63 7.85
CA SER A 253 -3.56 3.10 8.19
C SER A 253 -3.70 1.79 8.94
N TRP A 254 -2.78 0.85 8.70
CA TRP A 254 -2.57 -0.35 9.52
C TRP A 254 -1.37 -0.20 10.47
N ILE A 255 -0.57 0.85 10.29
CA ILE A 255 0.71 0.99 10.97
C ILE A 255 0.43 1.43 12.40
N GLY A 256 0.73 0.55 13.35
CA GLY A 256 0.38 0.74 14.77
C GLY A 256 -0.92 0.05 15.18
N GLY A 257 -1.69 -0.53 14.25
CA GLY A 257 -2.94 -1.26 14.54
C GLY A 257 -2.97 -2.71 14.04
N ASP A 258 -2.16 -3.09 13.05
CA ASP A 258 -2.04 -4.48 12.56
C ASP A 258 -1.20 -5.36 13.50
N ARG A 259 -1.88 -6.13 14.34
CA ARG A 259 -1.30 -6.97 15.41
C ARG A 259 -1.15 -8.44 15.01
N ASP A 260 -1.68 -8.84 13.85
CA ASP A 260 -1.63 -10.22 13.36
C ASP A 260 -0.19 -10.75 13.32
N GLY A 261 0.11 -11.72 14.20
CA GLY A 261 1.47 -12.25 14.39
C GLY A 261 2.55 -11.16 14.49
N HIS A 262 2.21 -10.04 15.13
CA HIS A 262 3.12 -8.94 15.42
C HIS A 262 3.05 -8.61 16.92
N PRO A 263 3.80 -9.32 17.79
CA PRO A 263 3.77 -9.09 19.23
C PRO A 263 4.22 -7.68 19.64
N GLY A 264 5.03 -7.01 18.81
CA GLY A 264 5.45 -5.61 19.07
C GLY A 264 4.40 -4.53 18.80
N VAL A 265 3.19 -4.86 18.33
CA VAL A 265 2.06 -3.91 18.28
C VAL A 265 1.21 -4.21 19.51
N THR A 266 1.40 -3.44 20.57
CA THR A 266 0.68 -3.55 21.86
C THR A 266 -0.43 -2.50 21.95
N PRO A 267 -1.36 -2.56 22.93
CA PRO A 267 -2.30 -1.48 23.19
C PRO A 267 -1.59 -0.14 23.37
N GLU A 268 -0.45 -0.07 24.07
CA GLU A 268 0.30 1.17 24.28
C GLU A 268 0.86 1.74 22.96
N VAL A 269 1.34 0.86 22.06
CA VAL A 269 1.79 1.28 20.72
C VAL A 269 0.62 1.79 19.89
N THR A 270 -0.54 1.15 20.01
CA THR A 270 -1.77 1.55 19.31
C THR A 270 -2.25 2.91 19.84
N GLU A 271 -2.25 3.12 21.16
CA GLU A 271 -2.57 4.37 21.84
C GLU A 271 -1.65 5.50 21.39
N GLN A 272 -0.34 5.27 21.43
CA GLN A 272 0.66 6.24 20.98
C GLN A 272 0.49 6.60 19.50
N THR A 273 0.06 5.64 18.67
CA THR A 273 -0.21 5.87 17.25
C THR A 273 -1.40 6.80 17.06
N PHE A 274 -2.52 6.58 17.76
CA PHE A 274 -3.67 7.48 17.72
C PHE A 274 -3.30 8.90 18.17
N GLN A 275 -2.50 9.03 19.24
CA GLN A 275 -2.00 10.32 19.71
C GLN A 275 -1.18 11.06 18.64
N TRP A 276 -0.20 10.40 18.02
CA TRP A 276 0.64 11.02 16.98
C TRP A 276 -0.14 11.41 15.73
N LEU A 277 -1.11 10.58 15.32
CA LEU A 277 -1.99 10.88 14.19
C LEU A 277 -2.82 12.15 14.47
N ARG A 278 -3.37 12.26 15.67
CA ARG A 278 -4.15 13.44 16.11
C ARG A 278 -3.29 14.69 16.25
N GLU A 279 -2.13 14.59 16.91
CA GLU A 279 -1.18 15.70 17.06
C GLU A 279 -0.78 16.26 15.70
N ALA A 280 -0.39 15.38 14.77
CA ALA A 280 -0.03 15.77 13.42
C ALA A 280 -1.20 16.44 12.69
N ALA A 281 -2.44 15.93 12.80
CA ALA A 281 -3.62 16.55 12.20
C ALA A 281 -3.81 18.00 12.67
N LEU A 282 -3.75 18.20 13.99
CA LEU A 282 -3.93 19.51 14.61
C LEU A 282 -2.81 20.48 14.22
N ASP A 283 -1.56 20.01 14.14
CA ASP A 283 -0.43 20.82 13.67
C ASP A 283 -0.61 21.28 12.21
N PHE A 284 -1.13 20.43 11.33
CA PHE A 284 -1.47 20.81 9.95
C PHE A 284 -2.61 21.83 9.88
N HIS A 285 -3.65 21.68 10.71
CA HIS A 285 -4.72 22.67 10.80
C HIS A 285 -4.22 24.02 11.34
N LEU A 286 -3.35 24.02 12.36
CA LEU A 286 -2.73 25.25 12.87
C LEU A 286 -1.90 25.95 11.80
N THR A 287 -1.09 25.18 11.06
CA THR A 287 -0.29 25.74 9.95
C THR A 287 -1.18 26.36 8.86
N SER A 288 -2.31 25.73 8.55
CA SER A 288 -3.27 26.23 7.56
C SER A 288 -4.01 27.48 8.07
N CYS A 289 -4.35 27.52 9.36
CA CYS A 289 -4.93 28.67 10.03
C CYS A 289 -3.96 29.86 10.02
N ASP A 290 -2.69 29.64 10.35
CA ASP A 290 -1.64 30.67 10.34
C ASP A 290 -1.41 31.22 8.92
N ARG A 291 -1.39 30.35 7.90
CA ARG A 291 -1.29 30.77 6.49
C ARG A 291 -2.45 31.69 6.08
N LEU A 292 -3.68 31.35 6.45
CA LEU A 292 -4.85 32.19 6.18
C LEU A 292 -4.84 33.47 7.02
N TYR A 293 -4.36 33.43 8.26
CA TYR A 293 -4.22 34.60 9.11
C TYR A 293 -3.27 35.63 8.50
N ASP A 294 -2.13 35.17 7.96
CA ASP A 294 -1.18 36.04 7.28
C ASP A 294 -1.74 36.61 5.97
N SER A 295 -2.47 35.79 5.19
CA SER A 295 -3.07 36.16 3.89
C SER A 295 -4.25 37.13 4.02
N LEU A 296 -5.24 36.83 4.87
CA LEU A 296 -6.55 37.50 4.95
C LEU A 296 -6.54 38.76 5.82
N SER A 297 -5.68 39.72 5.49
CA SER A 297 -5.58 41.06 6.11
C SER A 297 -6.69 42.05 5.68
N LEU A 298 -7.89 41.53 5.37
CA LEU A 298 -8.99 42.32 4.81
C LEU A 298 -9.53 43.31 5.84
N SER A 299 -9.58 44.60 5.48
CA SER A 299 -10.00 45.69 6.37
C SER A 299 -11.40 46.22 6.01
N GLU A 300 -12.27 46.32 7.01
CA GLU A 300 -13.59 46.96 6.91
C GLU A 300 -13.52 48.48 6.63
N ARG A 301 -12.33 49.11 6.70
CA ARG A 301 -12.15 50.52 6.33
C ARG A 301 -12.20 50.76 4.82
N GLN A 302 -11.83 49.76 4.02
CA GLN A 302 -11.90 49.86 2.56
C GLN A 302 -13.35 49.74 2.08
N LEU A 303 -14.10 48.85 2.72
CA LEU A 303 -15.50 48.60 2.44
C LEU A 303 -16.13 47.95 3.67
N THR A 304 -17.39 48.27 4.00
CA THR A 304 -18.10 47.60 5.10
C THR A 304 -18.73 46.30 4.62
N TRP A 305 -18.38 45.16 5.22
CA TRP A 305 -18.87 43.82 4.91
C TRP A 305 -18.63 42.89 6.12
N GLY A 306 -19.32 41.75 6.21
CA GLY A 306 -18.94 40.72 7.19
C GLY A 306 -19.37 40.98 8.64
N HIS A 307 -20.45 41.75 8.88
CA HIS A 307 -21.00 41.99 10.23
C HIS A 307 -21.20 40.70 11.06
N ASP A 308 -21.48 39.57 10.40
CA ASP A 308 -21.68 38.26 11.05
C ASP A 308 -20.41 37.77 11.78
N LEU A 309 -19.20 37.99 11.22
CA LEU A 309 -17.94 37.63 11.89
C LEU A 309 -17.70 38.51 13.11
N GLY A 310 -18.00 39.80 13.02
CA GLY A 310 -17.87 40.72 14.15
C GLY A 310 -18.77 40.34 15.33
N VAL A 311 -19.97 39.80 15.07
CA VAL A 311 -20.85 39.23 16.11
C VAL A 311 -20.24 37.98 16.72
N ARG A 312 -19.81 37.02 15.89
CA ARG A 312 -19.18 35.76 16.33
C ARG A 312 -17.94 35.99 17.20
N VAL A 313 -17.08 36.94 16.83
CA VAL A 313 -15.90 37.29 17.63
C VAL A 313 -16.30 37.84 19.00
N LYS A 314 -17.33 38.71 19.07
CA LYS A 314 -17.81 39.24 20.36
C LYS A 314 -18.43 38.16 21.23
N GLU A 315 -19.21 37.26 20.64
CA GLU A 315 -19.78 36.10 21.35
C GLU A 315 -18.69 35.18 21.88
N ALA A 316 -17.67 34.88 21.07
CA ALA A 316 -16.52 34.08 21.47
C ALA A 316 -15.74 34.71 22.63
N VAL A 317 -15.46 36.02 22.59
CA VAL A 317 -14.77 36.72 23.70
C VAL A 317 -15.64 36.78 24.96
N ALA A 318 -16.97 36.93 24.81
CA ALA A 318 -17.88 36.90 25.95
C ALA A 318 -17.96 35.51 26.59
N GLN A 319 -17.90 34.45 25.76
CA GLN A 319 -17.88 33.06 26.23
C GLN A 319 -16.53 32.68 26.83
N TRP A 320 -15.42 33.11 26.22
CA TRP A 320 -14.05 32.80 26.63
C TRP A 320 -13.23 34.09 26.82
N PRO A 321 -13.26 34.67 28.03
CA PRO A 321 -12.56 35.93 28.34
C PRO A 321 -11.05 35.89 28.10
N ASP A 322 -10.42 34.71 28.16
CA ASP A 322 -8.99 34.52 27.85
C ASP A 322 -8.62 35.01 26.44
N LEU A 323 -9.58 35.10 25.50
CA LEU A 323 -9.36 35.61 24.15
C LEU A 323 -9.17 37.13 24.09
N GLU A 324 -9.57 37.89 25.12
CA GLU A 324 -9.67 39.35 25.04
C GLU A 324 -8.33 40.00 24.72
N SER A 325 -7.23 39.55 25.34
CA SER A 325 -5.89 40.11 25.10
C SER A 325 -5.42 39.87 23.67
N ASP A 326 -5.64 38.66 23.14
CA ASP A 326 -5.15 38.24 21.84
C ASP A 326 -5.94 38.94 20.73
N ILE A 327 -7.26 39.04 20.89
CA ILE A 327 -8.14 39.74 19.94
C ILE A 327 -7.93 41.26 20.00
N ALA A 328 -7.66 41.84 21.17
CA ALA A 328 -7.38 43.27 21.31
C ALA A 328 -6.07 43.71 20.62
N ALA A 329 -5.11 42.80 20.46
CA ALA A 329 -3.86 43.07 19.75
C ALA A 329 -4.02 43.17 18.22
N ILE A 330 -5.13 42.66 17.67
CA ILE A 330 -5.44 42.66 16.24
C ILE A 330 -6.30 43.90 15.90
N PRO A 331 -6.08 44.61 14.78
CA PRO A 331 -6.91 45.75 14.39
C PRO A 331 -8.42 45.44 14.40
N PRO A 332 -9.28 46.33 14.90
CA PRO A 332 -10.73 46.12 15.02
C PRO A 332 -11.44 45.93 13.68
N ASP A 333 -10.88 46.48 12.61
CA ASP A 333 -11.40 46.39 11.26
C ASP A 333 -10.94 45.13 10.49
N GLU A 334 -10.08 44.29 11.06
CA GLU A 334 -9.59 43.04 10.43
C GLU A 334 -10.37 41.82 10.95
N LEU A 335 -11.67 41.73 10.62
CA LEU A 335 -12.58 40.71 11.16
C LEU A 335 -12.16 39.27 10.83
N CYS A 336 -11.63 39.00 9.63
CA CYS A 336 -11.14 37.67 9.27
C CYS A 336 -10.01 37.20 10.18
N ARG A 337 -9.01 38.06 10.43
CA ARG A 337 -7.89 37.75 11.33
C ARG A 337 -8.33 37.56 12.77
N ARG A 338 -9.27 38.37 13.24
CA ARG A 338 -9.86 38.21 14.58
C ARG A 338 -10.57 36.87 14.69
N TRP A 339 -11.35 36.46 13.69
CA TRP A 339 -12.01 35.16 13.69
C TRP A 339 -11.01 34.00 13.62
N LEU A 340 -9.99 34.10 12.76
CA LEU A 340 -8.91 33.11 12.67
C LEU A 340 -8.12 32.99 13.99
N ALA A 341 -7.93 34.09 14.73
CA ALA A 341 -7.32 34.05 16.06
C ALA A 341 -8.20 33.29 17.08
N VAL A 342 -9.52 33.48 17.06
CA VAL A 342 -10.45 32.64 17.85
C VAL A 342 -10.30 31.18 17.46
N MET A 343 -10.33 30.87 16.16
CA MET A 343 -10.20 29.49 15.68
C MET A 343 -8.87 28.86 16.10
N LYS A 344 -7.76 29.58 15.96
CA LYS A 344 -6.43 29.14 16.40
C LYS A 344 -6.43 28.77 17.88
N TRP A 345 -6.93 29.66 18.73
CA TRP A 345 -7.04 29.40 20.16
C TRP A 345 -7.89 28.15 20.45
N ARG A 346 -9.02 27.97 19.76
CA ARG A 346 -9.86 26.76 19.90
C ARG A 346 -9.13 25.49 19.44
N ILE A 347 -8.34 25.54 18.36
CA ILE A 347 -7.51 24.41 17.91
C ILE A 347 -6.44 24.08 18.97
N GLU A 348 -5.79 25.10 19.55
CA GLU A 348 -4.82 24.91 20.63
C GLU A 348 -5.47 24.27 21.87
N ARG A 349 -6.69 24.66 22.25
CA ARG A 349 -7.48 23.99 23.31
C ARG A 349 -7.80 22.54 22.95
N THR A 350 -8.15 22.28 21.70
CA THR A 350 -8.45 20.92 21.19
C THR A 350 -7.24 20.00 21.28
N ARG A 351 -6.02 20.55 21.15
CA ARG A 351 -4.76 19.82 21.30
C ARG A 351 -4.47 19.38 22.73
N LEU A 352 -5.13 19.97 23.72
CA LEU A 352 -4.96 19.61 25.14
C LEU A 352 -5.85 18.43 25.58
N ILE A 353 -6.75 17.96 24.71
CA ILE A 353 -7.61 16.80 25.00
C ILE A 353 -6.74 15.55 25.06
N ASN A 354 -6.73 14.91 26.23
CA ASN A 354 -6.10 13.61 26.47
C ASN A 354 -7.17 12.51 26.43
N LEU A 355 -6.75 11.25 26.19
CA LEU A 355 -7.67 10.10 26.11
C LEU A 355 -8.52 9.89 27.38
N ASP A 356 -7.93 10.11 28.54
CA ASP A 356 -8.61 9.99 29.85
C ASP A 356 -8.95 11.34 30.48
N GLY A 357 -8.81 12.43 29.71
CA GLY A 357 -9.02 13.78 30.21
C GLY A 357 -10.47 14.23 30.09
N ASP A 358 -10.87 15.12 30.98
CA ASP A 358 -12.14 15.85 30.83
C ASP A 358 -12.15 16.71 29.55
N PRO A 359 -13.32 16.97 28.97
CA PRO A 359 -13.46 17.94 27.88
C PRO A 359 -12.82 19.29 28.25
N ILE A 360 -11.99 19.82 27.36
CA ILE A 360 -11.35 21.11 27.55
C ILE A 360 -12.30 22.22 27.09
N ASP A 361 -12.64 23.17 27.96
CA ASP A 361 -13.49 24.30 27.57
C ASP A 361 -12.86 25.08 26.39
N GLY A 362 -13.71 25.47 25.44
CA GLY A 362 -13.31 26.13 24.20
C GLY A 362 -12.74 25.22 23.10
N SER A 363 -12.52 23.93 23.38
CA SER A 363 -12.10 22.97 22.33
C SER A 363 -13.20 22.70 21.30
N TYR A 364 -12.80 22.16 20.15
CA TYR A 364 -13.71 21.54 19.18
C TYR A 364 -13.96 20.09 19.59
N SER A 365 -15.23 19.72 19.72
CA SER A 365 -15.63 18.33 19.98
C SER A 365 -15.51 17.46 18.72
N THR A 366 -15.69 18.05 17.53
CA THR A 366 -15.58 17.37 16.24
C THR A 366 -14.92 18.27 15.19
N SER A 367 -14.31 17.67 14.17
CA SER A 367 -13.78 18.42 13.02
C SER A 367 -14.87 19.17 12.26
N GLN A 368 -16.12 18.67 12.27
CA GLN A 368 -17.26 19.33 11.65
C GLN A 368 -17.51 20.71 12.27
N GLN A 369 -17.42 20.86 13.59
CA GLN A 369 -17.58 22.17 14.25
C GLN A 369 -16.54 23.19 13.77
N MET A 370 -15.29 22.74 13.57
CA MET A 370 -14.25 23.60 12.98
C MET A 370 -14.55 23.89 11.50
N GLY A 371 -15.06 22.91 10.76
CA GLY A 371 -15.54 23.10 9.39
C GLY A 371 -16.66 24.15 9.29
N ASP A 372 -17.58 24.19 10.26
CA ASP A 372 -18.64 25.19 10.33
C ASP A 372 -18.09 26.61 10.59
N ASP A 373 -17.06 26.73 11.42
CA ASP A 373 -16.36 28.00 11.66
C ASP A 373 -15.58 28.47 10.42
N VAL A 374 -14.98 27.55 9.64
CA VAL A 374 -14.38 27.86 8.33
C VAL A 374 -15.43 28.22 7.30
N ASN A 375 -16.59 27.57 7.31
CA ASN A 375 -17.71 27.93 6.44
C ASN A 375 -18.22 29.35 6.73
N ALA A 376 -18.26 29.75 8.00
CA ALA A 376 -18.60 31.12 8.37
C ALA A 376 -17.58 32.14 7.82
N LEU A 377 -16.29 31.81 7.87
CA LEU A 377 -15.24 32.61 7.24
C LEU A 377 -15.45 32.70 5.73
N LEU A 378 -15.67 31.57 5.06
CA LEU A 378 -15.91 31.48 3.61
C LEU A 378 -17.13 32.31 3.17
N GLN A 379 -18.24 32.20 3.89
CA GLN A 379 -19.46 32.98 3.65
C GLN A 379 -19.25 34.48 3.86
N SER A 380 -18.34 34.88 4.75
CA SER A 380 -18.01 36.30 4.93
C SER A 380 -17.10 36.81 3.82
N VAL A 381 -16.07 36.03 3.44
CA VAL A 381 -15.11 36.40 2.39
C VAL A 381 -15.80 36.53 1.02
N THR A 382 -16.73 35.63 0.69
CA THR A 382 -17.51 35.69 -0.56
C THR A 382 -18.39 36.94 -0.68
N LYS A 383 -18.79 37.57 0.43
CA LYS A 383 -19.52 38.86 0.42
C LYS A 383 -18.62 40.05 0.06
N PHE A 384 -17.30 39.89 0.07
CA PHE A 384 -16.37 40.93 -0.33
C PHE A 384 -16.37 41.12 -1.86
N PRO A 385 -16.20 42.34 -2.39
CA PRO A 385 -15.98 42.53 -3.83
C PRO A 385 -14.74 41.79 -4.33
N GLY A 386 -14.92 40.84 -5.25
CA GLY A 386 -13.85 39.91 -5.65
C GLY A 386 -13.65 38.74 -4.68
N GLY A 387 -14.58 38.53 -3.75
CA GLY A 387 -14.56 37.48 -2.74
C GLY A 387 -14.49 36.07 -3.33
N ASP A 388 -15.03 35.85 -4.52
CA ASP A 388 -14.89 34.56 -5.23
C ASP A 388 -13.41 34.22 -5.50
N LEU A 389 -12.56 35.21 -5.77
CA LEU A 389 -11.12 35.02 -5.97
C LEU A 389 -10.38 34.69 -4.66
N LEU A 390 -10.95 35.11 -3.53
CA LEU A 390 -10.41 34.88 -2.18
C LEU A 390 -10.96 33.59 -1.55
N ALA A 391 -12.12 33.13 -2.02
CA ALA A 391 -12.80 31.94 -1.53
C ALA A 391 -11.99 30.67 -1.77
N ASP A 392 -11.15 30.64 -2.82
CA ASP A 392 -10.34 29.47 -3.18
C ASP A 392 -9.38 29.06 -2.04
N GLU A 393 -8.64 30.00 -1.45
CA GLU A 393 -7.69 29.67 -0.38
C GLU A 393 -8.39 29.18 0.90
N VAL A 394 -9.58 29.71 1.22
CA VAL A 394 -10.39 29.26 2.36
C VAL A 394 -11.02 27.89 2.07
N SER A 395 -11.45 27.67 0.83
CA SER A 395 -12.03 26.39 0.38
C SER A 395 -11.01 25.26 0.43
N VAL A 396 -9.73 25.53 0.15
CA VAL A 396 -8.65 24.54 0.36
C VAL A 396 -8.62 24.04 1.80
N TRP A 397 -8.68 24.94 2.79
CA TRP A 397 -8.67 24.52 4.19
C TRP A 397 -9.96 23.77 4.59
N LYS A 398 -11.12 24.22 4.10
CA LYS A 398 -12.39 23.49 4.28
C LYS A 398 -12.31 22.06 3.72
N ASP A 399 -11.71 21.90 2.54
CA ASP A 399 -11.53 20.60 1.89
C ASP A 399 -10.54 19.72 2.69
N GLN A 400 -9.48 20.31 3.26
CA GLN A 400 -8.55 19.62 4.17
C GLN A 400 -9.26 19.13 5.44
N ILE A 401 -10.11 19.96 6.06
CA ILE A 401 -10.90 19.58 7.25
C ILE A 401 -11.81 18.41 6.94
N SER A 402 -12.48 18.46 5.79
CA SER A 402 -13.40 17.41 5.36
C SER A 402 -12.67 16.10 5.07
N ALA A 403 -11.46 16.15 4.49
CA ALA A 403 -10.72 14.97 4.06
C ALA A 403 -9.92 14.29 5.18
N PHE A 404 -9.40 15.07 6.14
CA PHE A 404 -8.43 14.58 7.13
C PHE A 404 -8.93 14.60 8.58
N GLY A 405 -9.96 15.42 8.88
CA GLY A 405 -10.46 15.60 10.24
C GLY A 405 -9.37 15.84 11.28
N PHE A 406 -9.60 15.42 12.53
CA PHE A 406 -8.61 15.50 13.61
C PHE A 406 -7.74 14.23 13.75
N HIS A 407 -7.66 13.41 12.71
CA HIS A 407 -6.95 12.12 12.78
C HIS A 407 -5.98 11.88 11.62
N LEU A 408 -5.99 12.69 10.55
CA LEU A 408 -5.27 12.49 9.27
C LEU A 408 -5.62 11.21 8.53
N THR A 409 -5.55 10.07 9.20
CA THR A 409 -5.97 8.76 8.72
C THR A 409 -6.65 8.01 9.83
N CYS A 410 -7.73 7.30 9.52
CA CYS A 410 -8.27 6.34 10.46
C CYS A 410 -7.25 5.20 10.69
N LEU A 411 -7.28 4.56 11.85
CA LEU A 411 -6.44 3.40 12.18
C LEU A 411 -7.31 2.15 12.21
N ASP A 412 -7.01 1.20 11.33
CA ASP A 412 -7.60 -0.14 11.43
C ASP A 412 -6.83 -0.97 12.46
N VAL A 413 -7.56 -1.79 13.20
CA VAL A 413 -7.00 -2.86 14.03
C VAL A 413 -7.15 -4.18 13.29
N ARG A 414 -6.11 -5.01 13.31
CA ARG A 414 -6.14 -6.33 12.66
C ARG A 414 -5.58 -7.41 13.56
N GLN A 415 -6.26 -8.56 13.63
CA GLN A 415 -5.78 -9.74 14.34
C GLN A 415 -6.26 -11.04 13.67
N ASP A 416 -5.52 -12.13 13.91
CA ASP A 416 -5.83 -13.48 13.42
C ASP A 416 -6.99 -14.12 14.20
N ALA A 417 -7.98 -14.65 13.49
CA ALA A 417 -9.16 -15.30 14.08
C ALA A 417 -8.78 -16.42 15.07
N ARG A 418 -7.69 -17.16 14.83
CA ARG A 418 -7.23 -18.23 15.72
C ARG A 418 -6.75 -17.67 17.06
N ALA A 419 -6.06 -16.52 17.04
CA ALA A 419 -5.66 -15.86 18.27
C ALA A 419 -6.88 -15.40 19.09
N TYR A 420 -7.93 -14.92 18.42
CA TYR A 420 -9.19 -14.63 19.09
C TYR A 420 -9.90 -15.86 19.60
N ARG A 421 -9.90 -16.98 18.88
CA ARG A 421 -10.46 -18.25 19.38
C ARG A 421 -9.75 -18.70 20.65
N ASP A 422 -8.41 -18.67 20.67
CA ASP A 422 -7.60 -19.05 21.83
C ASP A 422 -7.96 -18.17 23.06
N VAL A 423 -8.03 -16.84 22.88
CA VAL A 423 -8.42 -15.89 23.93
C VAL A 423 -9.87 -16.04 24.36
N MET A 424 -10.79 -16.22 23.41
CA MET A 424 -12.22 -16.33 23.70
C MET A 424 -12.53 -17.61 24.47
N ASN A 425 -11.83 -18.71 24.17
CA ASN A 425 -11.99 -19.96 24.91
C ASN A 425 -11.66 -19.78 26.40
N GLU A 426 -10.58 -19.05 26.70
CA GLU A 426 -10.21 -18.70 28.05
C GLU A 426 -11.24 -17.79 28.73
N ILE A 427 -11.71 -16.76 28.02
CA ILE A 427 -12.69 -15.79 28.54
C ILE A 427 -14.01 -16.49 28.87
N LEU A 428 -14.54 -17.35 27.99
CA LEU A 428 -15.80 -18.06 28.22
C LEU A 428 -15.79 -18.90 29.50
N VAL A 429 -14.66 -19.53 29.82
CA VAL A 429 -14.48 -20.25 31.08
C VAL A 429 -14.38 -19.27 32.25
N ALA A 430 -13.60 -18.20 32.10
CA ALA A 430 -13.39 -17.22 33.15
C ALA A 430 -14.69 -16.51 33.59
N VAL A 431 -15.61 -16.24 32.67
CA VAL A 431 -16.92 -15.64 32.95
C VAL A 431 -18.00 -16.67 33.35
N GLY A 432 -17.65 -17.96 33.38
CA GLY A 432 -18.56 -19.03 33.77
C GLY A 432 -19.62 -19.43 32.73
N LEU A 433 -19.44 -19.03 31.46
CA LEU A 433 -20.29 -19.46 30.34
C LEU A 433 -19.91 -20.85 29.82
N ALA A 434 -18.74 -21.36 30.17
CA ALA A 434 -18.31 -22.73 29.95
C ALA A 434 -17.65 -23.31 31.21
N ALA A 435 -17.73 -24.63 31.39
CA ALA A 435 -17.22 -25.30 32.59
C ALA A 435 -15.68 -25.40 32.60
N ASP A 436 -15.08 -25.69 31.44
CA ASP A 436 -13.64 -25.86 31.25
C ASP A 436 -13.28 -25.69 29.76
N VAL A 437 -11.97 -25.67 29.46
CA VAL A 437 -11.44 -25.49 28.10
C VAL A 437 -11.82 -26.66 27.19
N ASP A 438 -11.83 -27.89 27.70
CA ASP A 438 -12.20 -29.09 26.92
C ASP A 438 -13.66 -28.99 26.42
N THR A 439 -14.56 -28.45 27.26
CA THR A 439 -15.95 -28.17 26.91
C THR A 439 -16.02 -27.18 25.76
N VAL A 440 -15.24 -26.09 25.82
CA VAL A 440 -15.23 -25.06 24.77
C VAL A 440 -14.65 -25.57 23.46
N ASP A 441 -13.59 -26.38 23.52
CA ASP A 441 -12.95 -26.98 22.34
C ASP A 441 -13.86 -28.01 21.65
N SER A 442 -14.81 -28.59 22.39
CA SER A 442 -15.79 -29.53 21.86
C SER A 442 -17.04 -28.89 21.23
N LEU A 443 -17.21 -27.56 21.38
CA LEU A 443 -18.37 -26.85 20.84
C LEU A 443 -18.36 -26.90 19.31
N ASP A 444 -19.50 -27.27 18.74
CA ASP A 444 -19.73 -27.05 17.32
C ASP A 444 -19.98 -25.55 17.03
N GLU A 445 -19.98 -25.20 15.74
CA GLU A 445 -20.15 -23.81 15.31
C GLU A 445 -21.49 -23.21 15.76
N SER A 446 -22.58 -23.99 15.72
CA SER A 446 -23.91 -23.50 16.14
C SER A 446 -23.97 -23.23 17.64
N GLN A 447 -23.36 -24.10 18.44
CA GLN A 447 -23.27 -23.94 19.90
C GLN A 447 -22.41 -22.72 20.25
N ARG A 448 -21.29 -22.52 19.56
CA ARG A 448 -20.42 -21.37 19.75
C ARG A 448 -21.14 -20.06 19.40
N GLN A 449 -21.87 -20.02 18.29
CA GLN A 449 -22.69 -18.85 17.93
C GLN A 449 -23.75 -18.57 19.01
N SER A 450 -24.47 -19.59 19.49
CA SER A 450 -25.51 -19.43 20.53
C SER A 450 -24.92 -18.81 21.79
N ILE A 451 -23.81 -19.36 22.32
CA ILE A 451 -23.19 -18.84 23.54
C ILE A 451 -22.78 -17.37 23.39
N LEU A 452 -22.21 -17.00 22.23
CA LEU A 452 -21.81 -15.60 21.96
C LEU A 452 -23.02 -14.68 21.84
N VAL A 453 -24.07 -15.09 21.13
CA VAL A 453 -25.25 -14.25 20.91
C VAL A 453 -26.10 -14.12 22.18
N ASP A 454 -26.33 -15.22 22.89
CA ASP A 454 -27.17 -15.26 24.10
C ASP A 454 -26.58 -14.42 25.24
N SER A 455 -25.24 -14.30 25.28
CA SER A 455 -24.53 -13.50 26.30
C SER A 455 -24.14 -12.10 25.83
N LEU A 456 -24.47 -11.70 24.60
CA LEU A 456 -23.91 -10.50 23.96
C LEU A 456 -24.19 -9.20 24.72
N ASP A 457 -25.40 -9.07 25.27
CA ASP A 457 -25.89 -7.85 25.92
C ASP A 457 -25.87 -7.92 27.46
N GLU A 458 -25.45 -9.05 28.04
CA GLU A 458 -25.30 -9.20 29.49
C GLU A 458 -23.86 -8.85 29.90
N ASN A 459 -23.66 -7.93 30.85
CA ASN A 459 -22.31 -7.56 31.31
C ASN A 459 -21.67 -8.69 32.15
N VAL A 460 -21.14 -9.70 31.46
CA VAL A 460 -20.49 -10.85 32.09
C VAL A 460 -19.00 -10.60 32.36
N LEU A 461 -18.35 -9.72 31.59
CA LEU A 461 -16.96 -9.32 31.87
C LEU A 461 -16.83 -8.54 33.19
N GLY A 462 -17.86 -7.77 33.56
CA GLY A 462 -17.92 -7.07 34.85
C GLY A 462 -17.92 -8.03 36.05
N ALA A 463 -18.23 -9.31 35.85
CA ALA A 463 -18.19 -10.35 36.88
C ALA A 463 -16.83 -11.05 37.01
N ILE A 464 -15.83 -10.70 36.18
CA ILE A 464 -14.45 -11.17 36.37
C ILE A 464 -13.86 -10.44 37.59
N ASP A 465 -14.23 -10.93 38.76
CA ASP A 465 -13.87 -10.38 40.06
C ASP A 465 -12.50 -10.94 40.48
N GLY A 466 -11.41 -10.28 40.05
CA GLY A 466 -10.04 -10.32 40.63
C GLY A 466 -9.35 -11.68 40.90
N GLY A 467 -9.93 -12.83 40.55
CA GLY A 467 -9.53 -14.14 41.08
C GLY A 467 -9.17 -15.22 40.04
N SER A 468 -9.65 -15.13 38.79
CA SER A 468 -9.18 -15.99 37.70
C SER A 468 -8.11 -15.25 36.92
N PRO A 469 -6.82 -15.62 37.05
CA PRO A 469 -5.76 -14.93 36.32
C PRO A 469 -5.92 -15.22 34.83
N LEU A 470 -6.39 -14.22 34.09
CA LEU A 470 -6.34 -14.25 32.63
C LEU A 470 -4.87 -14.30 32.18
N SER A 471 -4.62 -14.92 31.04
CA SER A 471 -3.33 -14.90 30.37
C SER A 471 -2.96 -13.49 29.95
N SER A 472 -1.68 -13.29 29.61
CA SER A 472 -1.20 -12.03 29.03
C SER A 472 -1.94 -11.67 27.75
N ASP A 473 -2.26 -12.68 26.93
CA ASP A 473 -2.85 -12.48 25.61
C ASP A 473 -4.35 -12.13 25.72
N ALA A 474 -5.06 -12.75 26.67
CA ALA A 474 -6.44 -12.39 26.98
C ALA A 474 -6.54 -10.98 27.60
N SER A 475 -5.65 -10.64 28.53
CA SER A 475 -5.59 -9.31 29.14
C SER A 475 -5.26 -8.22 28.10
N ASP A 476 -4.23 -8.43 27.27
CA ASP A 476 -3.83 -7.55 26.18
C ASP A 476 -4.98 -7.33 25.17
N THR A 477 -5.74 -8.38 24.88
CA THR A 477 -6.91 -8.29 23.99
C THR A 477 -8.00 -7.42 24.61
N LEU A 478 -8.37 -7.64 25.88
CA LEU A 478 -9.38 -6.81 26.54
C LEU A 478 -8.94 -5.35 26.66
N ASP A 479 -7.66 -5.11 26.95
CA ASP A 479 -7.11 -3.76 27.07
C ASP A 479 -7.08 -3.03 25.72
N LEU A 480 -6.87 -3.74 24.60
CA LEU A 480 -7.04 -3.19 23.26
C LEU A 480 -8.47 -2.68 23.03
N PHE A 481 -9.50 -3.48 23.31
CA PHE A 481 -10.88 -3.07 23.08
C PHE A 481 -11.30 -1.91 24.00
N LYS A 482 -10.86 -1.91 25.28
CA LYS A 482 -11.03 -0.76 26.18
C LYS A 482 -10.34 0.51 25.65
N LEU A 483 -9.14 0.38 25.09
CA LEU A 483 -8.44 1.49 24.45
C LEU A 483 -9.25 2.04 23.26
N LEU A 484 -9.81 1.19 22.41
CA LEU A 484 -10.64 1.64 21.28
C LEU A 484 -11.86 2.41 21.75
N HIS A 485 -12.51 1.98 22.84
CA HIS A 485 -13.59 2.72 23.49
C HIS A 485 -13.15 4.11 23.99
N ARG A 486 -12.01 4.19 24.67
CA ARG A 486 -11.42 5.48 25.13
C ARG A 486 -11.12 6.41 23.95
N VAL A 487 -10.56 5.88 22.86
CA VAL A 487 -10.28 6.63 21.62
C VAL A 487 -11.55 7.15 20.99
N MET A 488 -12.58 6.30 20.86
CA MET A 488 -13.86 6.70 20.29
C MET A 488 -14.52 7.82 21.10
N ALA A 489 -14.45 7.76 22.43
CA ALA A 489 -15.00 8.79 23.31
C ALA A 489 -14.23 10.12 23.21
N ALA A 490 -12.90 10.10 23.24
CA ALA A 490 -12.09 11.31 23.28
C ALA A 490 -11.82 11.92 21.89
N TYR A 491 -11.58 11.10 20.88
CA TYR A 491 -11.15 11.52 19.54
C TYR A 491 -12.24 11.38 18.47
N GLY A 492 -13.35 10.75 18.83
CA GLY A 492 -14.48 10.50 17.95
C GLY A 492 -14.35 9.20 17.14
N PRO A 493 -15.48 8.66 16.63
CA PRO A 493 -15.51 7.36 15.96
C PRO A 493 -14.70 7.33 14.66
N GLN A 494 -14.54 8.46 13.96
CA GLN A 494 -13.79 8.54 12.70
C GLN A 494 -12.29 8.25 12.85
N ALA A 495 -11.73 8.32 14.07
CA ALA A 495 -10.35 7.93 14.30
C ALA A 495 -10.14 6.42 14.07
N ILE A 496 -11.17 5.60 14.32
CA ILE A 496 -11.13 4.14 14.18
C ILE A 496 -11.61 3.79 12.78
N GLY A 497 -10.77 3.11 12.01
CA GLY A 497 -11.14 2.68 10.64
C GLY A 497 -11.99 1.41 10.64
N GLY A 498 -11.66 0.48 11.53
CA GLY A 498 -12.44 -0.73 11.80
C GLY A 498 -11.56 -1.91 12.21
N HIS A 499 -12.17 -3.07 12.34
CA HIS A 499 -11.57 -4.26 12.93
C HIS A 499 -11.52 -5.41 11.93
N VAL A 500 -10.33 -5.67 11.38
CA VAL A 500 -10.08 -6.70 10.37
C VAL A 500 -9.75 -8.04 11.04
N ILE A 501 -10.41 -9.11 10.61
CA ILE A 501 -10.26 -10.46 11.15
C ILE A 501 -9.56 -11.35 10.12
N SER A 502 -8.23 -11.46 10.23
CA SER A 502 -7.44 -12.33 9.35
C SER A 502 -7.83 -13.80 9.52
N MET A 503 -7.75 -14.59 8.45
CA MET A 503 -8.10 -16.02 8.44
C MET A 503 -9.50 -16.30 8.99
N THR A 504 -10.51 -15.54 8.53
CA THR A 504 -11.91 -15.80 8.88
C THR A 504 -12.40 -17.06 8.16
N GLN A 505 -12.92 -18.03 8.92
CA GLN A 505 -13.34 -19.33 8.38
C GLN A 505 -14.78 -19.71 8.74
N VAL A 506 -15.32 -19.12 9.81
CA VAL A 506 -16.68 -19.40 10.31
C VAL A 506 -17.36 -18.12 10.84
N PRO A 507 -18.70 -18.05 10.91
CA PRO A 507 -19.40 -16.87 11.43
C PRO A 507 -19.00 -16.50 12.87
N SER A 508 -18.71 -17.48 13.74
CA SER A 508 -18.29 -17.24 15.11
C SER A 508 -16.97 -16.45 15.24
N ASP A 509 -16.09 -16.48 14.23
CA ASP A 509 -14.89 -15.64 14.19
C ASP A 509 -15.28 -14.15 14.18
N VAL A 510 -16.33 -13.78 13.44
CA VAL A 510 -16.84 -12.40 13.34
C VAL A 510 -17.61 -12.02 14.60
N LEU A 511 -18.48 -12.92 15.09
CA LEU A 511 -19.26 -12.70 16.31
C LEU A 511 -18.37 -12.53 17.55
N THR A 512 -17.20 -13.18 17.59
CA THR A 512 -16.23 -13.02 18.69
C THR A 512 -15.76 -11.57 18.82
N VAL A 513 -15.46 -10.89 17.71
CA VAL A 513 -15.06 -9.47 17.74
C VAL A 513 -16.22 -8.57 18.16
N LEU A 514 -17.43 -8.84 17.64
CA LEU A 514 -18.62 -8.10 18.07
C LEU A 514 -18.87 -8.27 19.57
N TRP A 515 -18.71 -9.48 20.08
CA TRP A 515 -18.85 -9.78 21.51
C TRP A 515 -17.82 -9.04 22.35
N LEU A 516 -16.54 -9.12 22.01
CA LEU A 516 -15.46 -8.42 22.73
C LEU A 516 -15.69 -6.90 22.77
N TRP A 517 -16.11 -6.32 21.64
CA TRP A 517 -16.46 -4.91 21.55
C TRP A 517 -17.62 -4.53 22.47
N ARG A 518 -18.74 -5.26 22.39
CA ARG A 518 -19.93 -5.01 23.23
C ARG A 518 -19.63 -5.16 24.71
N GLN A 519 -19.01 -6.27 25.09
CA GLN A 519 -18.76 -6.61 26.48
C GLN A 519 -17.79 -5.66 27.17
N THR A 520 -16.71 -5.26 26.49
CA THR A 520 -15.77 -4.29 27.07
C THR A 520 -16.40 -2.91 27.21
N GLY A 521 -17.29 -2.52 26.29
CA GLY A 521 -18.03 -1.28 26.40
C GLY A 521 -19.07 -1.29 27.52
N LEU A 522 -19.80 -2.40 27.70
CA LEU A 522 -20.71 -2.61 28.84
C LEU A 522 -19.95 -2.61 30.18
N ALA A 523 -18.79 -3.26 30.23
CA ALA A 523 -17.95 -3.32 31.42
C ALA A 523 -17.39 -1.94 31.82
N MET A 524 -17.17 -1.03 30.85
CA MET A 524 -16.75 0.34 31.12
C MET A 524 -17.89 1.24 31.64
N GLY A 525 -19.16 0.92 31.37
CA GLY A 525 -20.32 1.60 31.96
C GLY A 525 -20.61 3.04 31.49
N ASP A 526 -19.70 3.67 30.74
CA ASP A 526 -19.73 5.10 30.42
C ASP A 526 -20.08 5.44 28.95
N LEU A 527 -20.39 4.44 28.12
CA LEU A 527 -20.68 4.65 26.69
C LEU A 527 -22.17 4.62 26.38
N ALA A 528 -22.59 5.48 25.45
CA ALA A 528 -23.96 5.44 24.92
C ALA A 528 -24.19 4.16 24.11
N ALA A 529 -25.40 3.60 24.16
CA ALA A 529 -25.75 2.38 23.42
C ALA A 529 -25.47 2.50 21.91
N GLU A 530 -25.61 3.70 21.34
CA GLU A 530 -25.29 4.00 19.95
C GLU A 530 -23.79 3.83 19.65
N GLN A 531 -22.91 4.22 20.57
CA GLN A 531 -21.45 4.06 20.40
C GLN A 531 -21.05 2.58 20.40
N LEU A 532 -21.74 1.75 21.19
CA LEU A 532 -21.51 0.29 21.22
C LEU A 532 -21.89 -0.41 19.91
N THR A 533 -22.61 0.25 19.01
CA THR A 533 -22.91 -0.28 17.67
C THR A 533 -21.90 0.17 16.61
N ARG A 534 -21.05 1.16 16.91
CA ARG A 534 -20.20 1.84 15.92
C ARG A 534 -18.79 1.27 15.84
N LEU A 535 -18.68 0.01 15.42
CA LEU A 535 -17.41 -0.62 15.02
C LEU A 535 -17.60 -1.40 13.71
N PRO A 536 -17.00 -0.94 12.60
CA PRO A 536 -16.97 -1.73 11.38
C PRO A 536 -16.15 -3.01 11.59
N VAL A 537 -16.78 -4.18 11.54
CA VAL A 537 -16.12 -5.50 11.67
C VAL A 537 -15.95 -6.10 10.28
N MET A 538 -14.74 -6.50 9.91
CA MET A 538 -14.36 -6.83 8.55
C MET A 538 -13.76 -8.24 8.47
N PRO A 539 -14.52 -9.27 8.03
CA PRO A 539 -13.94 -10.57 7.77
C PRO A 539 -12.93 -10.47 6.62
N LEU A 540 -11.78 -11.12 6.77
CA LEU A 540 -10.75 -11.25 5.74
C LEU A 540 -10.66 -12.72 5.29
N PHE A 541 -11.00 -12.96 4.02
CA PHE A 541 -10.85 -14.26 3.34
C PHE A 541 -9.51 -14.30 2.58
N GLU A 542 -8.60 -15.21 2.96
CA GLU A 542 -7.20 -15.23 2.48
C GLU A 542 -6.86 -16.44 1.62
N THR A 543 -7.38 -17.63 1.93
CA THR A 543 -7.10 -18.86 1.16
C THR A 543 -8.13 -19.07 0.06
N ILE A 544 -7.84 -19.99 -0.86
CA ILE A 544 -8.81 -20.33 -1.92
C ILE A 544 -10.10 -20.91 -1.31
N GLU A 545 -9.95 -21.75 -0.29
CA GLU A 545 -11.09 -22.34 0.43
C GLU A 545 -11.91 -21.27 1.17
N ASP A 546 -11.27 -20.32 1.85
CA ASP A 546 -11.98 -19.24 2.55
C ASP A 546 -12.76 -18.37 1.55
N LEU A 547 -12.18 -18.07 0.38
CA LEU A 547 -12.86 -17.31 -0.68
C LEU A 547 -14.09 -18.03 -1.23
N GLN A 548 -14.02 -19.36 -1.35
CA GLN A 548 -15.15 -20.19 -1.80
C GLN A 548 -16.24 -20.31 -0.73
N ASN A 549 -15.87 -20.37 0.55
CA ASN A 549 -16.80 -20.48 1.68
C ASN A 549 -17.38 -19.13 2.12
N GLY A 550 -16.74 -18.02 1.77
CA GLY A 550 -17.14 -16.66 2.15
C GLY A 550 -18.63 -16.33 1.94
N PRO A 551 -19.25 -16.65 0.78
CA PRO A 551 -20.68 -16.42 0.56
C PRO A 551 -21.57 -17.13 1.59
N GLN A 552 -21.27 -18.39 1.93
CA GLN A 552 -22.02 -19.12 2.94
C GLN A 552 -21.80 -18.52 4.34
N ILE A 553 -20.56 -18.15 4.67
CA ILE A 553 -20.22 -17.50 5.95
C ILE A 553 -21.03 -16.20 6.12
N LEU A 554 -21.11 -15.35 5.10
CA LEU A 554 -21.91 -14.12 5.17
C LEU A 554 -23.41 -14.40 5.22
N THR A 555 -23.90 -15.40 4.50
CA THR A 555 -25.31 -15.81 4.53
C THR A 555 -25.71 -16.20 5.96
N ASP A 556 -24.93 -17.07 6.58
CA ASP A 556 -25.18 -17.53 7.95
C ASP A 556 -25.06 -16.38 8.95
N LEU A 557 -24.07 -15.50 8.77
CA LEU A 557 -23.85 -14.35 9.63
C LEU A 557 -24.97 -13.31 9.55
N PHE A 558 -25.47 -12.99 8.35
CA PHE A 558 -26.61 -12.06 8.16
C PHE A 558 -27.94 -12.65 8.67
N ALA A 559 -28.04 -13.97 8.78
CA ALA A 559 -29.19 -14.62 9.40
C ALA A 559 -29.21 -14.48 10.94
N VAL A 560 -28.08 -14.14 11.57
CA VAL A 560 -28.01 -13.89 13.03
C VAL A 560 -28.63 -12.53 13.36
N PRO A 561 -29.75 -12.47 14.12
CA PRO A 561 -30.47 -11.21 14.36
C PRO A 561 -29.61 -10.12 15.02
N ALA A 562 -28.77 -10.50 15.98
CA ALA A 562 -27.87 -9.57 16.67
C ALA A 562 -26.84 -8.94 15.71
N TYR A 563 -26.33 -9.71 14.75
CA TYR A 563 -25.40 -9.19 13.75
C TYR A 563 -26.12 -8.35 12.69
N ARG A 564 -27.33 -8.75 12.27
CA ARG A 564 -28.13 -7.94 11.34
C ARG A 564 -28.47 -6.57 11.92
N GLN A 565 -28.78 -6.49 13.22
CA GLN A 565 -28.98 -5.23 13.94
C GLN A 565 -27.69 -4.40 14.02
N HIS A 566 -26.54 -5.05 14.19
CA HIS A 566 -25.24 -4.36 14.14
C HIS A 566 -25.01 -3.72 12.76
N VAL A 567 -25.26 -4.46 11.67
CA VAL A 567 -25.11 -3.95 10.29
C VAL A 567 -26.12 -2.83 9.97
N ASP A 568 -27.36 -2.93 10.47
CA ASP A 568 -28.36 -1.85 10.36
C ASP A 568 -27.87 -0.55 11.02
N ALA A 569 -27.24 -0.66 12.19
CA ALA A 569 -26.60 0.47 12.87
C ALA A 569 -25.32 0.98 12.15
N GLN A 570 -24.87 0.30 11.10
CA GLN A 570 -23.82 0.73 10.17
C GLN A 570 -24.41 1.20 8.83
N ASP A 571 -25.68 1.65 8.81
CA ASP A 571 -26.38 2.13 7.62
C ASP A 571 -26.50 1.05 6.51
N ASP A 572 -26.70 -0.20 6.93
CA ASP A 572 -26.73 -1.39 6.06
C ASP A 572 -25.44 -1.58 5.23
N GLN A 573 -24.31 -1.09 5.75
CA GLN A 573 -22.99 -1.24 5.12
C GLN A 573 -22.19 -2.37 5.75
N GLN A 574 -21.63 -3.26 4.92
CA GLN A 574 -20.67 -4.27 5.32
C GLN A 574 -19.37 -4.11 4.53
N VAL A 575 -18.23 -4.20 5.22
CA VAL A 575 -16.91 -4.24 4.57
C VAL A 575 -16.36 -5.66 4.62
N VAL A 576 -15.91 -6.19 3.49
CA VAL A 576 -15.25 -7.51 3.41
C VAL A 576 -13.87 -7.35 2.80
N MET A 577 -12.86 -7.92 3.47
CA MET A 577 -11.49 -7.86 2.99
C MET A 577 -11.10 -9.11 2.20
N LEU A 578 -10.36 -8.93 1.11
CA LEU A 578 -9.89 -10.01 0.23
C LEU A 578 -8.35 -10.09 0.20
N GLY A 579 -7.79 -11.28 0.48
CA GLY A 579 -6.36 -11.51 0.63
C GLY A 579 -5.65 -12.07 -0.61
N TYR A 580 -5.13 -11.21 -1.49
CA TYR A 580 -4.54 -11.65 -2.77
C TYR A 580 -3.24 -12.47 -2.67
N SER A 581 -2.27 -12.02 -1.87
CA SER A 581 -0.93 -12.65 -1.86
C SER A 581 -0.91 -14.02 -1.18
N ASP A 582 -1.76 -14.22 -0.17
CA ASP A 582 -1.87 -15.51 0.50
C ASP A 582 -2.61 -16.51 -0.41
N SER A 583 -3.63 -16.07 -1.18
CA SER A 583 -4.28 -16.91 -2.21
C SER A 583 -3.33 -17.36 -3.31
N THR A 584 -2.42 -16.49 -3.79
CA THR A 584 -1.42 -16.89 -4.82
C THR A 584 -0.37 -17.87 -4.30
N LYS A 585 -0.05 -17.83 -2.99
CA LYS A 585 0.81 -18.83 -2.32
C LYS A 585 0.09 -20.17 -2.16
N ASP A 586 -1.23 -20.15 -1.98
CA ASP A 586 -2.04 -21.34 -1.74
C ASP A 586 -2.43 -22.06 -3.04
N GLY A 587 -2.94 -21.31 -4.03
CA GLY A 587 -3.56 -21.86 -5.24
C GLY A 587 -2.88 -21.56 -6.57
N GLY A 588 -1.76 -20.83 -6.58
CA GLY A 588 -1.11 -20.40 -7.82
C GLY A 588 -1.75 -19.16 -8.44
N TYR A 589 -1.12 -18.61 -9.49
CA TYR A 589 -1.42 -17.25 -9.96
C TYR A 589 -2.82 -17.12 -10.58
N LEU A 590 -3.11 -17.89 -11.64
CA LEU A 590 -4.37 -17.76 -12.39
C LEU A 590 -5.58 -18.16 -11.52
N SER A 591 -5.47 -19.27 -10.80
CA SER A 591 -6.53 -19.75 -9.91
C SER A 591 -6.87 -18.76 -8.80
N ALA A 592 -5.85 -18.13 -8.18
CA ALA A 592 -6.08 -17.10 -7.18
C ALA A 592 -6.78 -15.87 -7.76
N CYS A 593 -6.29 -15.33 -8.88
CA CYS A 593 -6.92 -14.19 -9.56
C CYS A 593 -8.38 -14.47 -9.89
N TRP A 594 -8.69 -15.67 -10.39
CA TRP A 594 -10.05 -16.06 -10.74
C TRP A 594 -10.94 -16.31 -9.52
N SER A 595 -10.43 -16.98 -8.48
CA SER A 595 -11.17 -17.22 -7.24
C SER A 595 -11.58 -15.90 -6.56
N LEU A 596 -10.70 -14.90 -6.58
CA LEU A 596 -11.01 -13.56 -6.10
C LEU A 596 -12.08 -12.86 -6.94
N TYR A 597 -12.06 -13.04 -8.26
CA TYR A 597 -13.07 -12.50 -9.16
C TYR A 597 -14.46 -13.09 -8.85
N ARG A 598 -14.51 -14.42 -8.73
CA ARG A 598 -15.75 -15.16 -8.43
C ARG A 598 -16.28 -14.88 -7.03
N ALA A 599 -15.42 -14.85 -6.02
CA ALA A 599 -15.81 -14.55 -4.65
C ALA A 599 -16.47 -13.16 -4.56
N GLN A 600 -15.94 -12.14 -5.24
CA GLN A 600 -16.56 -10.81 -5.25
C GLN A 600 -17.99 -10.83 -5.81
N LEU A 601 -18.22 -11.53 -6.92
CA LEU A 601 -19.56 -11.65 -7.51
C LEU A 601 -20.54 -12.34 -6.55
N GLN A 602 -20.13 -13.47 -5.96
CA GLN A 602 -20.97 -14.26 -5.06
C GLN A 602 -21.23 -13.55 -3.72
N LEU A 603 -20.23 -12.89 -3.15
CA LEU A 603 -20.39 -12.09 -1.92
C LEU A 603 -21.33 -10.90 -2.18
N GLN A 604 -21.22 -10.25 -3.33
CA GLN A 604 -22.11 -9.17 -3.72
C GLN A 604 -23.56 -9.65 -3.90
N GLU A 605 -23.76 -10.84 -4.45
CA GLU A 605 -25.08 -11.48 -4.59
C GLU A 605 -25.72 -11.70 -3.21
N VAL A 606 -25.00 -12.36 -2.29
CA VAL A 606 -25.46 -12.58 -0.91
C VAL A 606 -25.81 -11.28 -0.19
N ALA A 607 -24.96 -10.25 -0.30
CA ALA A 607 -25.24 -8.94 0.30
C ALA A 607 -26.48 -8.28 -0.31
N SER A 608 -26.63 -8.35 -1.64
CA SER A 608 -27.78 -7.78 -2.34
C SER A 608 -29.10 -8.46 -1.96
N GLU A 609 -29.10 -9.79 -1.79
CA GLU A 609 -30.26 -10.56 -1.31
C GLU A 609 -30.65 -10.17 0.12
N ALA A 610 -29.67 -9.84 0.97
CA ALA A 610 -29.88 -9.38 2.34
C ALA A 610 -30.22 -7.88 2.46
N GLY A 611 -30.22 -7.13 1.35
CA GLY A 611 -30.42 -5.69 1.34
C GLY A 611 -29.26 -4.88 1.93
N ILE A 612 -28.05 -5.44 1.90
CA ILE A 612 -26.82 -4.87 2.47
C ILE A 612 -25.94 -4.35 1.33
N GLU A 613 -25.38 -3.16 1.52
CA GLU A 613 -24.37 -2.60 0.63
C GLU A 613 -22.99 -3.11 1.05
N LEU A 614 -22.28 -3.72 0.09
CA LEU A 614 -21.00 -4.35 0.32
C LEU A 614 -19.87 -3.48 -0.23
N THR A 615 -18.90 -3.15 0.62
CA THR A 615 -17.65 -2.52 0.22
C THR A 615 -16.52 -3.53 0.28
N PHE A 616 -15.81 -3.73 -0.82
CA PHE A 616 -14.62 -4.57 -0.83
C PHE A 616 -13.39 -3.81 -0.36
N PHE A 617 -12.68 -4.39 0.60
CA PHE A 617 -11.35 -3.98 1.01
C PHE A 617 -10.29 -4.88 0.37
N HIS A 618 -9.58 -4.36 -0.63
CA HIS A 618 -8.57 -5.10 -1.34
C HIS A 618 -7.21 -5.09 -0.60
N GLY A 619 -6.77 -6.29 -0.22
CA GLY A 619 -5.49 -6.53 0.45
C GLY A 619 -4.25 -6.48 -0.44
N ARG A 620 -3.11 -6.82 0.15
CA ARG A 620 -1.79 -6.76 -0.49
C ARG A 620 -1.65 -7.73 -1.67
N GLY A 621 -1.12 -7.21 -2.77
CA GLY A 621 -0.48 -8.02 -3.81
C GLY A 621 -1.38 -8.58 -4.92
N GLY A 622 -2.58 -8.03 -5.12
CA GLY A 622 -3.28 -8.18 -6.40
C GLY A 622 -2.66 -7.30 -7.50
N SER A 623 -3.11 -7.48 -8.74
CA SER A 623 -2.91 -6.51 -9.84
C SER A 623 -3.24 -5.06 -9.41
N LEU A 624 -4.14 -4.91 -8.43
CA LEU A 624 -4.54 -3.67 -7.74
C LEU A 624 -3.43 -3.04 -6.88
N GLY A 625 -2.60 -3.84 -6.21
CA GLY A 625 -1.63 -3.36 -5.22
C GLY A 625 -0.18 -3.30 -5.70
N ARG A 626 0.21 -4.09 -6.72
CA ARG A 626 1.64 -4.36 -7.02
C ARG A 626 2.34 -3.38 -7.94
N GLY A 627 1.72 -2.24 -8.28
CA GLY A 627 2.38 -1.19 -9.06
C GLY A 627 2.84 -1.62 -10.47
N GLY A 628 2.41 -2.80 -10.97
CA GLY A 628 2.63 -3.26 -12.34
C GLY A 628 1.80 -2.49 -13.38
N GLY A 629 0.79 -1.74 -12.91
CA GLY A 629 0.04 -0.76 -13.68
C GLY A 629 -0.52 0.36 -12.80
N PRO A 630 -1.06 1.44 -13.40
CA PRO A 630 -1.84 2.45 -12.68
C PRO A 630 -3.00 1.79 -11.92
N THR A 631 -3.17 2.14 -10.63
CA THR A 631 -4.30 1.69 -9.79
C THR A 631 -5.65 1.85 -10.49
N ALA A 632 -5.77 2.90 -11.31
CA ALA A 632 -6.91 3.14 -12.19
C ALA A 632 -7.29 1.94 -13.07
N ARG A 633 -6.34 1.28 -13.73
CA ARG A 633 -6.64 0.11 -14.59
C ARG A 633 -7.21 -1.04 -13.77
N SER A 634 -6.71 -1.21 -12.56
CA SER A 634 -7.11 -2.30 -11.69
C SER A 634 -8.54 -2.10 -11.14
N ILE A 635 -8.94 -0.86 -10.83
CA ILE A 635 -10.34 -0.52 -10.51
C ILE A 635 -11.27 -0.86 -11.69
N ARG A 636 -10.86 -0.56 -12.93
CA ARG A 636 -11.65 -0.92 -14.13
C ARG A 636 -11.71 -2.41 -14.43
N SER A 637 -10.84 -3.20 -13.80
CA SER A 637 -10.81 -4.67 -13.95
C SER A 637 -11.60 -5.41 -12.87
N LEU A 638 -12.22 -4.68 -11.94
CA LEU A 638 -13.12 -5.29 -10.95
C LEU A 638 -14.35 -5.88 -11.66
N PRO A 639 -14.95 -6.94 -11.11
CA PRO A 639 -16.16 -7.51 -11.68
C PRO A 639 -17.28 -6.48 -11.80
N VAL A 640 -18.05 -6.60 -12.88
CA VAL A 640 -19.20 -5.71 -13.11
C VAL A 640 -20.23 -5.91 -11.99
N GLY A 641 -20.65 -4.81 -11.37
CA GLY A 641 -21.68 -4.81 -10.31
C GLY A 641 -21.15 -4.94 -8.88
N THR A 642 -19.86 -5.19 -8.66
CA THR A 642 -19.24 -5.30 -7.32
C THR A 642 -18.67 -3.99 -6.79
N PHE A 643 -18.60 -2.95 -7.65
CA PHE A 643 -18.19 -1.61 -7.27
C PHE A 643 -19.34 -0.63 -7.51
N ARG A 644 -19.84 -0.01 -6.44
CA ARG A 644 -20.96 0.96 -6.46
C ARG A 644 -20.55 2.36 -5.98
N GLY A 645 -19.28 2.71 -6.16
CA GLY A 645 -18.71 3.99 -5.72
C GLY A 645 -17.83 3.87 -4.47
N ALA A 646 -18.03 2.84 -3.64
CA ALA A 646 -17.23 2.60 -2.44
C ALA A 646 -16.13 1.53 -2.65
N LEU A 647 -14.89 1.84 -2.26
CA LEU A 647 -13.73 0.94 -2.37
C LEU A 647 -12.73 1.22 -1.24
N ARG A 648 -12.19 0.17 -0.61
CA ARG A 648 -10.98 0.30 0.22
C ARG A 648 -9.83 -0.41 -0.45
N LEU A 649 -8.66 0.23 -0.53
CA LEU A 649 -7.48 -0.32 -1.19
C LEU A 649 -6.26 -0.19 -0.30
N THR A 650 -5.55 -1.31 -0.13
CA THR A 650 -4.25 -1.31 0.55
C THR A 650 -3.17 -0.63 -0.29
N GLU A 651 -2.63 0.47 0.22
CA GLU A 651 -1.41 1.10 -0.29
C GLU A 651 -0.19 0.41 0.35
N GLN A 652 0.51 -0.38 -0.47
CA GLN A 652 1.68 -1.12 -0.04
C GLN A 652 2.82 -0.16 0.29
N GLY A 653 3.52 -0.42 1.40
CA GLY A 653 4.59 0.45 1.85
C GLY A 653 5.66 0.70 0.78
N GLU A 654 6.00 -0.31 -0.04
CA GLU A 654 6.93 -0.24 -1.17
C GLU A 654 6.57 0.74 -2.26
N VAL A 655 5.29 1.03 -2.43
CA VAL A 655 4.85 1.94 -3.46
C VAL A 655 4.67 3.35 -2.89
N LEU A 656 4.72 3.53 -1.56
CA LEU A 656 4.48 4.84 -0.94
C LEU A 656 5.48 5.90 -1.39
N ALA A 657 6.76 5.56 -1.46
CA ALA A 657 7.77 6.49 -1.95
C ALA A 657 7.55 6.80 -3.44
N ASP A 658 7.25 5.77 -4.24
CA ASP A 658 7.07 5.91 -5.68
C ASP A 658 5.80 6.68 -6.06
N ARG A 659 4.79 6.72 -5.18
CA ARG A 659 3.50 7.41 -5.40
C ARG A 659 3.40 8.76 -4.69
N TYR A 660 3.97 8.90 -3.49
CA TYR A 660 3.66 10.02 -2.58
C TYR A 660 4.86 10.86 -2.13
N ASP A 661 6.13 10.50 -2.46
CA ASP A 661 7.28 11.38 -2.13
C ASP A 661 7.35 12.63 -3.04
N ASP A 662 6.60 12.65 -4.15
CA ASP A 662 6.57 13.75 -5.12
C ASP A 662 5.14 14.24 -5.36
N GLN A 663 4.93 15.56 -5.29
CA GLN A 663 3.61 16.17 -5.40
C GLN A 663 2.94 15.92 -6.76
N GLN A 664 3.69 15.98 -7.87
CA GLN A 664 3.11 15.77 -9.21
C GLN A 664 2.77 14.31 -9.45
N ILE A 665 3.60 13.38 -8.96
CA ILE A 665 3.30 11.94 -9.06
C ILE A 665 2.08 11.61 -8.19
N ALA A 666 2.01 12.14 -6.97
CA ALA A 666 0.89 11.96 -6.07
C ALA A 666 -0.41 12.51 -6.66
N HIS A 667 -0.36 13.73 -7.20
CA HIS A 667 -1.48 14.35 -7.90
C HIS A 667 -1.98 13.47 -9.04
N ARG A 668 -1.09 13.08 -9.96
CA ARG A 668 -1.46 12.23 -11.09
C ARG A 668 -2.02 10.88 -10.65
N HIS A 669 -1.46 10.28 -9.61
CA HIS A 669 -1.95 9.02 -9.07
C HIS A 669 -3.39 9.14 -8.56
N LEU A 670 -3.66 10.16 -7.75
CA LEU A 670 -5.01 10.41 -7.21
C LEU A 670 -6.00 10.81 -8.30
N GLU A 671 -5.58 11.62 -9.27
CA GLU A 671 -6.39 12.00 -10.44
C GLU A 671 -6.85 10.76 -11.22
N GLN A 672 -5.94 9.82 -11.46
CA GLN A 672 -6.24 8.55 -12.13
C GLN A 672 -7.17 7.65 -11.31
N VAL A 673 -7.02 7.63 -9.97
CA VAL A 673 -7.91 6.88 -9.07
C VAL A 673 -9.34 7.44 -9.13
N VAL A 674 -9.50 8.76 -9.03
CA VAL A 674 -10.81 9.43 -9.12
C VAL A 674 -11.43 9.24 -10.49
N TRP A 675 -10.65 9.45 -11.57
CA TRP A 675 -11.08 9.21 -12.94
C TRP A 675 -11.63 7.80 -13.13
N SER A 676 -10.89 6.79 -12.69
CA SER A 676 -11.29 5.39 -12.87
C SER A 676 -12.55 5.05 -12.07
N SER A 677 -12.64 5.56 -10.85
CA SER A 677 -13.78 5.30 -9.96
C SER A 677 -15.07 5.94 -10.47
N LEU A 678 -14.98 7.15 -11.04
CA LEU A 678 -16.11 7.81 -11.69
C LEU A 678 -16.62 7.00 -12.89
N LEU A 679 -15.73 6.51 -13.75
CA LEU A 679 -16.12 5.73 -14.92
C LEU A 679 -16.63 4.33 -14.56
N ALA A 680 -15.97 3.64 -13.62
CA ALA A 680 -16.39 2.31 -13.20
C ALA A 680 -17.78 2.31 -12.54
N SER A 681 -18.15 3.39 -11.85
CA SER A 681 -19.48 3.55 -11.24
C SER A 681 -20.51 4.11 -12.23
N GLY A 682 -20.11 5.09 -13.04
CA GLY A 682 -21.03 5.85 -13.89
C GLY A 682 -21.32 5.22 -15.24
N ASP A 683 -20.35 4.55 -15.86
CA ASP A 683 -20.49 3.92 -17.17
C ASP A 683 -19.85 2.52 -17.16
N PRO A 684 -20.40 1.58 -16.37
CA PRO A 684 -19.84 0.24 -16.27
C PRO A 684 -19.96 -0.51 -17.60
N PRO A 685 -18.97 -1.36 -17.95
CA PRO A 685 -19.06 -2.20 -19.13
C PRO A 685 -20.22 -3.21 -19.01
N PRO A 686 -20.68 -3.81 -20.13
CA PRO A 686 -21.66 -4.87 -20.09
C PRO A 686 -21.15 -6.07 -19.28
N ALA A 687 -22.08 -6.88 -18.76
CA ALA A 687 -21.76 -8.12 -18.05
C ALA A 687 -20.90 -9.06 -18.91
N ASP A 688 -20.01 -9.80 -18.26
CA ASP A 688 -19.12 -10.72 -18.94
C ASP A 688 -19.92 -11.88 -19.56
N PRO A 689 -19.61 -12.31 -20.80
CA PRO A 689 -20.20 -13.49 -21.40
C PRO A 689 -19.93 -14.77 -20.59
N ASP A 690 -20.97 -15.59 -20.37
CA ASP A 690 -20.87 -16.88 -19.65
C ASP A 690 -19.78 -17.79 -20.24
N GLN A 691 -19.63 -17.79 -21.56
CA GLN A 691 -18.59 -18.57 -22.24
C GLN A 691 -17.17 -18.20 -21.75
N TRP A 692 -16.91 -16.93 -21.43
CA TRP A 692 -15.60 -16.49 -20.94
C TRP A 692 -15.37 -16.93 -19.50
N THR A 693 -16.40 -16.91 -18.66
CA THR A 693 -16.31 -17.34 -17.25
C THR A 693 -16.15 -18.86 -17.16
N GLU A 694 -16.88 -19.64 -17.96
CA GLU A 694 -16.72 -21.11 -18.07
C GLU A 694 -15.31 -21.52 -18.54
N THR A 695 -14.76 -20.75 -19.48
CA THR A 695 -13.40 -20.95 -19.99
C THR A 695 -12.36 -20.71 -18.87
N LEU A 696 -12.53 -19.65 -18.08
CA LEU A 696 -11.64 -19.40 -16.94
C LEU A 696 -11.85 -20.36 -15.77
N ASP A 697 -13.07 -20.85 -15.52
CA ASP A 697 -13.31 -21.90 -14.52
C ASP A 697 -12.47 -23.15 -14.82
N THR A 698 -12.45 -23.56 -16.09
CA THR A 698 -11.64 -24.69 -16.57
C THR A 698 -10.14 -24.40 -16.40
N MET A 699 -9.67 -23.26 -16.92
CA MET A 699 -8.24 -22.90 -16.83
C MET A 699 -7.77 -22.74 -15.38
N ALA A 700 -8.59 -22.18 -14.50
CA ALA A 700 -8.26 -21.99 -13.09
C ALA A 700 -8.12 -23.33 -12.36
N THR A 701 -9.00 -24.30 -12.66
CA THR A 701 -8.95 -25.66 -12.10
C THR A 701 -7.68 -26.39 -12.53
N ASP A 702 -7.34 -26.34 -13.83
CA ASP A 702 -6.11 -26.94 -14.37
C ASP A 702 -4.85 -26.26 -13.80
N SER A 703 -4.88 -24.93 -13.71
CA SER A 703 -3.79 -24.14 -13.13
C SER A 703 -3.55 -24.47 -11.66
N PHE A 704 -4.62 -24.56 -10.87
CA PHE A 704 -4.57 -24.94 -9.45
C PHE A 704 -3.96 -26.33 -9.28
N THR A 705 -4.47 -27.31 -10.04
CA THR A 705 -3.98 -28.69 -9.98
C THR A 705 -2.49 -28.76 -10.31
N HIS A 706 -2.05 -28.06 -11.37
CA HIS A 706 -0.64 -28.04 -11.74
C HIS A 706 0.25 -27.31 -10.73
N TYR A 707 -0.24 -26.23 -10.11
CA TYR A 707 0.47 -25.54 -9.04
C TYR A 707 0.64 -26.43 -7.80
N ARG A 708 -0.42 -27.12 -7.37
CA ARG A 708 -0.37 -28.08 -6.24
C ARG A 708 0.65 -29.19 -6.51
N GLN A 709 0.68 -29.73 -7.73
CA GLN A 709 1.68 -30.73 -8.13
C GLN A 709 3.13 -30.26 -7.91
N LEU A 710 3.44 -28.97 -8.08
CA LEU A 710 4.77 -28.42 -7.79
C LEU A 710 5.04 -28.35 -6.28
N ILE A 711 4.16 -27.70 -5.53
CA ILE A 711 4.41 -27.39 -4.11
C ILE A 711 4.29 -28.63 -3.22
N GLU A 712 3.57 -29.67 -3.67
CA GLU A 712 3.43 -30.97 -3.01
C GLU A 712 4.53 -31.96 -3.41
N GLN A 713 5.46 -31.59 -4.32
CA GLN A 713 6.58 -32.46 -4.65
C GLN A 713 7.38 -32.83 -3.38
N PRO A 714 7.83 -34.08 -3.26
CA PRO A 714 8.83 -34.44 -2.25
C PRO A 714 10.03 -33.48 -2.34
N ASP A 715 10.51 -33.04 -1.18
CA ASP A 715 11.63 -32.10 -1.06
C ASP A 715 11.39 -30.69 -1.63
N PHE A 716 10.15 -30.25 -1.90
CA PHE A 716 9.88 -28.87 -2.31
C PHE A 716 10.37 -27.83 -1.30
N VAL A 717 10.09 -28.04 0.00
CA VAL A 717 10.54 -27.11 1.06
C VAL A 717 12.08 -27.07 1.15
N PRO A 718 12.80 -28.21 1.16
CA PRO A 718 14.25 -28.23 0.97
C PRO A 718 14.73 -27.51 -0.29
N PHE A 719 14.11 -27.74 -1.46
CA PHE A 719 14.43 -27.04 -2.70
C PHE A 719 14.29 -25.53 -2.54
N PHE A 720 13.21 -25.08 -1.92
CA PHE A 720 12.97 -23.65 -1.72
C PHE A 720 14.00 -23.03 -0.79
N ARG A 721 14.37 -23.68 0.32
CA ARG A 721 15.39 -23.16 1.25
C ARG A 721 16.80 -23.17 0.67
N LEU A 722 17.17 -24.20 -0.07
CA LEU A 722 18.50 -24.32 -0.69
C LEU A 722 18.58 -23.54 -2.01
N GLY A 723 17.51 -23.51 -2.79
CA GLY A 723 17.45 -22.85 -4.09
C GLY A 723 17.12 -21.37 -4.02
N THR A 724 16.86 -20.81 -2.84
CA THR A 724 16.56 -19.37 -2.68
C THR A 724 17.23 -18.78 -1.44
N PRO A 725 17.41 -17.44 -1.35
CA PRO A 725 17.97 -16.80 -0.16
C PRO A 725 16.93 -16.60 0.95
N VAL A 726 15.95 -17.50 1.10
CA VAL A 726 14.83 -17.30 2.04
C VAL A 726 15.31 -17.19 3.49
N ASP A 727 16.30 -17.98 3.88
CA ASP A 727 16.84 -17.96 5.24
C ASP A 727 17.54 -16.62 5.53
N GLU A 728 18.26 -16.06 4.54
CA GLU A 728 18.87 -14.74 4.64
C GLU A 728 17.82 -13.63 4.63
N VAL A 729 16.76 -13.77 3.83
CA VAL A 729 15.62 -12.84 3.78
C VAL A 729 14.90 -12.79 5.12
N GLU A 730 14.66 -13.93 5.78
CA GLU A 730 14.01 -14.00 7.09
C GLU A 730 14.82 -13.27 8.18
N GLN A 731 16.14 -13.16 8.01
CA GLN A 731 17.04 -12.47 8.94
C GLN A 731 17.17 -10.97 8.66
N LEU A 732 16.67 -10.47 7.52
CA LEU A 732 16.74 -9.06 7.21
C LEU A 732 15.89 -8.23 8.19
N GLN A 733 16.45 -7.10 8.59
CA GLN A 733 15.83 -6.17 9.53
C GLN A 733 14.97 -5.14 8.77
N ILE A 734 14.08 -5.59 7.88
CA ILE A 734 13.37 -4.72 6.91
C ILE A 734 12.26 -3.90 7.59
N GLY A 735 11.31 -4.60 8.21
CA GLY A 735 10.19 -4.03 8.96
C GLY A 735 10.23 -4.46 10.42
N SER A 736 9.36 -3.86 11.23
CA SER A 736 9.16 -4.20 12.65
C SER A 736 8.70 -5.64 12.85
N ARG A 737 7.91 -6.15 11.89
CA ARG A 737 7.19 -7.41 11.95
C ARG A 737 8.09 -8.65 11.75
N PRO A 738 7.90 -9.76 12.50
CA PRO A 738 8.58 -11.02 12.25
C PRO A 738 8.21 -11.67 10.91
N SER A 739 9.13 -12.46 10.35
CA SER A 739 8.99 -13.17 9.07
C SER A 739 8.07 -14.40 9.11
N ARG A 740 7.79 -14.95 10.30
CA ARG A 740 6.91 -16.12 10.52
C ARG A 740 5.82 -15.83 11.54
N ARG A 741 4.67 -16.50 11.40
CA ARG A 741 3.52 -16.39 12.34
C ARG A 741 3.78 -17.15 13.66
N ARG A 742 4.36 -18.36 13.58
CA ARG A 742 4.77 -19.22 14.70
C ARG A 742 6.14 -19.85 14.38
N GLY A 743 6.94 -20.28 15.36
CA GLY A 743 8.30 -20.79 15.15
C GLY A 743 8.45 -22.09 14.32
N GLY A 744 7.39 -22.55 13.66
CA GLY A 744 7.35 -23.73 12.81
C GLY A 744 8.17 -23.60 11.53
N ALA A 745 8.54 -24.73 10.94
CA ALA A 745 9.38 -24.84 9.74
C ALA A 745 8.59 -25.06 8.42
N SER A 746 7.25 -25.08 8.48
CA SER A 746 6.40 -25.43 7.34
C SER A 746 6.20 -24.26 6.35
N LEU A 747 5.78 -24.58 5.11
CA LEU A 747 5.40 -23.57 4.11
C LEU A 747 4.13 -22.80 4.52
N SER A 748 3.24 -23.42 5.30
CA SER A 748 2.03 -22.78 5.82
C SER A 748 2.34 -21.66 6.82
N ASP A 749 3.41 -21.81 7.60
CA ASP A 749 3.89 -20.81 8.57
C ASP A 749 4.62 -19.62 7.91
N LEU A 750 5.09 -19.81 6.67
CA LEU A 750 5.77 -18.79 5.90
C LEU A 750 4.76 -17.78 5.37
N ARG A 751 5.04 -16.49 5.60
CA ARG A 751 4.21 -15.39 5.12
C ARG A 751 4.41 -15.14 3.62
N ALA A 752 3.42 -14.51 2.98
CA ALA A 752 3.47 -14.21 1.55
C ALA A 752 4.65 -13.32 1.13
N ILE A 753 5.12 -12.40 1.99
CA ILE A 753 6.24 -11.48 1.66
C ILE A 753 7.56 -12.24 1.48
N PRO A 754 8.06 -13.02 2.48
CA PRO A 754 9.23 -13.87 2.27
C PRO A 754 9.11 -14.81 1.07
N TRP A 755 7.91 -15.37 0.85
CA TRP A 755 7.64 -16.22 -0.31
C TRP A 755 7.90 -15.50 -1.64
N VAL A 756 7.21 -14.39 -1.90
CA VAL A 756 7.34 -13.63 -3.15
C VAL A 756 8.74 -13.04 -3.30
N PHE A 757 9.31 -12.53 -2.21
CA PHE A 757 10.60 -11.86 -2.25
C PHE A 757 11.74 -12.82 -2.57
N SER A 758 11.76 -14.03 -1.99
CA SER A 758 12.77 -15.05 -2.30
C SER A 758 12.76 -15.48 -3.76
N TRP A 759 11.57 -15.70 -4.34
CA TRP A 759 11.45 -16.02 -5.77
C TRP A 759 11.82 -14.86 -6.70
N THR A 760 11.65 -13.62 -6.22
CA THR A 760 12.09 -12.42 -6.94
C THR A 760 13.61 -12.33 -6.97
N GLN A 761 14.29 -12.61 -5.84
CA GLN A 761 15.74 -12.63 -5.74
C GLN A 761 16.36 -13.62 -6.74
N CYS A 762 15.78 -14.82 -6.86
CA CYS A 762 16.28 -15.87 -7.74
C CYS A 762 15.88 -15.73 -9.22
N ARG A 763 15.18 -14.64 -9.60
CA ARG A 763 14.70 -14.43 -10.97
C ARG A 763 13.74 -15.51 -11.47
N CYS A 764 13.03 -16.20 -10.57
CA CYS A 764 11.98 -17.15 -10.94
C CYS A 764 10.61 -16.50 -11.02
N LEU A 765 10.22 -15.73 -10.00
CA LEU A 765 8.91 -15.07 -9.90
C LEU A 765 7.70 -16.01 -10.03
N ILE A 766 7.84 -17.28 -9.62
CA ILE A 766 6.77 -18.30 -9.76
C ILE A 766 5.38 -17.88 -9.24
N PRO A 767 5.24 -17.05 -8.17
CA PRO A 767 3.91 -16.67 -7.68
C PRO A 767 3.10 -15.80 -8.64
N ALA A 768 3.70 -15.31 -9.73
CA ALA A 768 3.06 -14.38 -10.67
C ALA A 768 2.77 -15.00 -12.05
N TRP A 769 3.06 -16.29 -12.27
CA TRP A 769 2.81 -16.93 -13.56
C TRP A 769 2.68 -18.46 -13.55
N TYR A 770 3.16 -19.16 -12.50
CA TYR A 770 3.18 -20.63 -12.52
C TYR A 770 1.76 -21.20 -12.61
N GLY A 771 1.57 -22.15 -13.53
CA GLY A 771 0.29 -22.79 -13.83
C GLY A 771 -0.48 -22.14 -14.99
N LEU A 772 -0.13 -20.93 -15.43
CA LEU A 772 -0.79 -20.26 -16.56
C LEU A 772 -0.51 -20.98 -17.88
N GLY A 773 0.74 -21.41 -18.08
CA GLY A 773 1.19 -22.05 -19.31
C GLY A 773 0.49 -23.38 -19.55
N THR A 774 0.51 -24.27 -18.55
CA THR A 774 -0.17 -25.57 -18.62
C THR A 774 -1.68 -25.41 -18.84
N ALA A 775 -2.35 -24.56 -18.06
CA ALA A 775 -3.79 -24.32 -18.23
C ALA A 775 -4.15 -23.79 -19.63
N THR A 776 -3.32 -22.89 -20.17
CA THR A 776 -3.54 -22.35 -21.52
C THR A 776 -3.28 -23.41 -22.60
N GLU A 777 -2.23 -24.22 -22.45
CA GLU A 777 -1.92 -25.29 -23.41
C GLU A 777 -3.05 -26.32 -23.48
N MET A 778 -3.58 -26.74 -22.33
CA MET A 778 -4.69 -27.70 -22.23
C MET A 778 -5.98 -27.17 -22.89
N ILE A 779 -6.36 -25.92 -22.61
CA ILE A 779 -7.61 -25.38 -23.20
C ILE A 779 -7.47 -25.12 -24.70
N LEU A 780 -6.27 -24.84 -25.20
CA LEU A 780 -5.99 -24.66 -26.62
C LEU A 780 -6.13 -25.96 -27.45
N GLU A 781 -6.21 -27.14 -26.82
CA GLU A 781 -6.53 -28.40 -27.50
C GLU A 781 -7.96 -28.40 -28.06
N GLN A 782 -8.85 -27.58 -27.50
CA GLN A 782 -10.23 -27.43 -27.95
C GLN A 782 -10.34 -26.49 -29.16
N GLN A 783 -11.21 -26.82 -30.12
CA GLN A 783 -11.37 -26.02 -31.34
C GLN A 783 -11.92 -24.61 -31.02
N GLY A 784 -11.30 -23.58 -31.60
CA GLY A 784 -11.75 -22.18 -31.50
C GLY A 784 -11.28 -21.41 -30.26
N MET A 785 -10.65 -22.09 -29.29
CA MET A 785 -10.22 -21.44 -28.04
C MET A 785 -9.13 -20.39 -28.24
N ALA A 786 -8.26 -20.54 -29.24
CA ALA A 786 -7.23 -19.55 -29.53
C ALA A 786 -7.83 -18.16 -29.85
N GLN A 787 -8.85 -18.11 -30.70
CA GLN A 787 -9.55 -16.87 -31.07
C GLN A 787 -10.34 -16.31 -29.90
N GLN A 788 -10.91 -17.19 -29.07
CA GLN A 788 -11.65 -16.79 -27.89
C GLN A 788 -10.73 -16.12 -26.85
N LEU A 789 -9.59 -16.73 -26.51
CA LEU A 789 -8.64 -16.16 -25.57
C LEU A 789 -8.08 -14.80 -26.05
N GLN A 790 -7.84 -14.67 -27.37
CA GLN A 790 -7.44 -13.38 -27.97
C GLN A 790 -8.55 -12.32 -27.86
N THR A 791 -9.81 -12.73 -28.00
CA THR A 791 -10.98 -11.85 -27.83
C THR A 791 -11.11 -11.44 -26.37
N MET A 792 -10.99 -12.38 -25.42
CA MET A 792 -10.96 -12.09 -23.99
C MET A 792 -9.84 -11.10 -23.64
N TYR A 793 -8.63 -11.26 -24.19
CA TYR A 793 -7.52 -10.34 -23.90
C TYR A 793 -7.75 -8.91 -24.41
N ARG A 794 -8.48 -8.77 -25.52
CA ARG A 794 -8.80 -7.46 -26.11
C ARG A 794 -9.97 -6.78 -25.38
N ASP A 795 -11.01 -7.55 -25.07
CA ASP A 795 -12.32 -7.00 -24.71
C ASP A 795 -12.68 -7.20 -23.23
N TRP A 796 -11.94 -8.03 -22.48
CA TRP A 796 -12.17 -8.28 -21.05
C TRP A 796 -11.05 -7.66 -20.18
N PRO A 797 -11.29 -6.52 -19.50
CA PRO A 797 -10.28 -5.83 -18.70
C PRO A 797 -9.62 -6.69 -17.62
N PHE A 798 -10.38 -7.57 -16.97
CA PHE A 798 -9.86 -8.52 -15.98
C PHE A 798 -8.82 -9.47 -16.59
N PHE A 799 -9.17 -10.11 -17.70
CA PHE A 799 -8.27 -11.05 -18.36
C PHE A 799 -7.05 -10.34 -18.95
N GLN A 800 -7.23 -9.15 -19.54
CA GLN A 800 -6.13 -8.31 -20.00
C GLN A 800 -5.14 -8.00 -18.86
N ALA A 801 -5.62 -7.51 -17.72
CA ALA A 801 -4.78 -7.16 -16.58
C ALA A 801 -4.06 -8.40 -16.01
N THR A 802 -4.73 -9.55 -15.95
CA THR A 802 -4.14 -10.82 -15.48
C THR A 802 -2.97 -11.25 -16.38
N ILE A 803 -3.15 -11.19 -17.71
CA ILE A 803 -2.13 -11.59 -18.68
C ILE A 803 -0.98 -10.57 -18.74
N ASP A 804 -1.26 -9.26 -18.70
CA ASP A 804 -0.23 -8.22 -18.70
C ASP A 804 0.70 -8.33 -17.48
N ASN A 805 0.16 -8.66 -16.30
CA ASN A 805 0.97 -8.86 -15.10
C ASN A 805 1.83 -10.13 -15.19
N ALA A 806 1.29 -11.23 -15.71
CA ALA A 806 2.08 -12.43 -16.00
C ALA A 806 3.18 -12.17 -17.04
N GLU A 807 2.89 -11.38 -18.09
CA GLU A 807 3.86 -10.96 -19.11
C GLU A 807 5.02 -10.18 -18.47
N LEU A 808 4.73 -9.26 -17.56
CA LEU A 808 5.75 -8.51 -16.83
C LEU A 808 6.63 -9.41 -15.96
N ALA A 809 6.03 -10.35 -15.23
CA ALA A 809 6.77 -11.28 -14.38
C ALA A 809 7.68 -12.21 -15.20
N ILE A 810 7.17 -12.77 -16.30
CA ILE A 810 7.96 -13.58 -17.24
C ILE A 810 9.08 -12.73 -17.87
N ALA A 811 8.82 -11.48 -18.25
CA ALA A 811 9.85 -10.60 -18.83
C ALA A 811 10.97 -10.23 -17.85
N LYS A 812 10.70 -10.25 -16.54
CA LYS A 812 11.70 -10.00 -15.47
C LYS A 812 12.43 -11.27 -15.01
N SER A 813 11.83 -12.43 -15.23
CA SER A 813 12.43 -13.72 -14.90
C SER A 813 13.62 -14.05 -15.80
N ASP A 814 14.52 -14.90 -15.30
CA ASP A 814 15.72 -15.32 -16.02
C ASP A 814 16.06 -16.76 -15.59
N MET A 815 15.72 -17.73 -16.45
CA MET A 815 15.86 -19.17 -16.14
C MET A 815 17.32 -19.63 -16.15
N ASP A 816 18.23 -18.89 -16.77
CA ASP A 816 19.65 -19.18 -16.71
C ASP A 816 20.20 -18.82 -15.33
N ILE A 817 19.86 -17.61 -14.85
CA ILE A 817 20.17 -17.19 -13.48
C ILE A 817 19.51 -18.09 -12.44
N ALA A 818 18.21 -18.38 -12.58
CA ALA A 818 17.51 -19.32 -11.71
C ALA A 818 18.19 -20.70 -11.65
N GLY A 819 18.81 -21.11 -12.75
CA GLY A 819 19.62 -22.32 -12.82
C GLY A 819 20.81 -22.35 -11.87
N TYR A 820 21.55 -21.24 -11.76
CA TYR A 820 22.67 -21.13 -10.83
C TYR A 820 22.22 -21.22 -9.37
N TYR A 821 21.05 -20.69 -9.04
CA TYR A 821 20.45 -20.87 -7.71
C TYR A 821 20.00 -22.31 -7.47
N ALA A 822 19.33 -22.93 -8.46
CA ALA A 822 18.90 -24.33 -8.35
C ALA A 822 20.08 -25.30 -8.17
N GLN A 823 21.26 -24.99 -8.73
CA GLN A 823 22.49 -25.77 -8.53
C GLN A 823 22.93 -25.82 -7.05
N LEU A 824 22.60 -24.80 -6.26
CA LEU A 824 22.87 -24.82 -4.82
C LEU A 824 22.03 -25.86 -4.06
N ALA A 825 20.97 -26.37 -4.69
CA ALA A 825 20.09 -27.43 -4.21
C ALA A 825 20.29 -28.74 -5.01
N ASP A 826 21.32 -28.88 -5.85
CA ASP A 826 21.48 -30.04 -6.74
C ASP A 826 22.10 -31.25 -6.02
N GLN A 827 21.40 -31.75 -5.01
CA GLN A 827 21.85 -32.85 -4.14
C GLN A 827 21.00 -34.12 -4.28
N SER A 828 19.83 -34.04 -4.93
CA SER A 828 18.94 -35.20 -5.15
C SER A 828 18.18 -35.07 -6.48
N GLU A 829 17.68 -36.21 -6.98
CA GLU A 829 16.91 -36.25 -8.23
C GLU A 829 15.55 -35.53 -8.11
N ASN A 830 14.96 -35.49 -6.91
CA ASN A 830 13.73 -34.73 -6.63
C ASN A 830 13.97 -33.22 -6.85
N LEU A 831 15.11 -32.70 -6.40
CA LEU A 831 15.45 -31.28 -6.53
C LEU A 831 15.69 -30.88 -7.99
N LYS A 832 16.28 -31.77 -8.80
CA LYS A 832 16.39 -31.59 -10.26
C LYS A 832 15.03 -31.60 -10.94
N THR A 833 14.15 -32.50 -10.52
CA THR A 833 12.77 -32.60 -11.04
C THR A 833 12.02 -31.30 -10.81
N ILE A 834 12.08 -30.72 -9.60
CA ILE A 834 11.45 -29.43 -9.29
C ILE A 834 12.01 -28.30 -10.17
N SER A 835 13.33 -28.22 -10.34
CA SER A 835 13.97 -27.24 -11.22
C SER A 835 13.50 -27.37 -12.68
N GLN A 836 13.35 -28.61 -13.16
CA GLN A 836 12.87 -28.88 -14.51
C GLN A 836 11.38 -28.51 -14.68
N MET A 837 10.53 -28.83 -13.70
CA MET A 837 9.12 -28.42 -13.68
C MET A 837 8.96 -26.90 -13.79
N ILE A 838 9.80 -26.13 -13.10
CA ILE A 838 9.79 -24.66 -13.17
C ILE A 838 10.20 -24.17 -14.56
N ARG A 839 11.26 -24.72 -15.15
CA ARG A 839 11.75 -24.32 -16.48
C ARG A 839 10.74 -24.65 -17.59
N ASP A 840 10.13 -25.81 -17.53
CA ASP A 840 9.16 -26.23 -18.55
C ASP A 840 7.89 -25.39 -18.46
N GLU A 841 7.40 -25.11 -17.25
CA GLU A 841 6.24 -24.24 -17.09
C GLU A 841 6.52 -22.79 -17.49
N HIS A 842 7.74 -22.30 -17.28
CA HIS A 842 8.16 -20.97 -17.75
C HIS A 842 8.06 -20.86 -19.28
N ARG A 843 8.59 -21.87 -19.99
CA ARG A 843 8.54 -21.94 -21.46
C ARG A 843 7.09 -21.99 -21.97
N ARG A 844 6.24 -22.81 -21.33
CA ARG A 844 4.81 -22.91 -21.66
C ARG A 844 4.10 -21.58 -21.43
N SER A 845 4.36 -20.93 -20.30
CA SER A 845 3.75 -19.65 -19.94
C SER A 845 4.14 -18.53 -20.91
N GLN A 846 5.42 -18.48 -21.32
CA GLN A 846 5.86 -17.53 -22.35
C GLN A 846 5.15 -17.78 -23.68
N ALA A 847 5.04 -19.03 -24.13
CA ALA A 847 4.34 -19.37 -25.37
C ALA A 847 2.85 -19.03 -25.30
N ALA A 848 2.21 -19.33 -24.17
CA ALA A 848 0.81 -19.00 -23.87
C ALA A 848 0.55 -17.50 -23.97
N ILE A 849 1.36 -16.67 -23.33
CA ILE A 849 1.22 -15.20 -23.36
C ILE A 849 1.36 -14.66 -24.78
N LEU A 850 2.35 -15.12 -25.55
CA LEU A 850 2.52 -14.68 -26.94
C LEU A 850 1.32 -15.09 -27.81
N LYS A 851 0.76 -16.28 -27.56
CA LYS A 851 -0.43 -16.77 -28.27
C LYS A 851 -1.68 -15.95 -27.95
N ILE A 852 -1.92 -15.66 -26.67
CA ILE A 852 -3.06 -14.89 -26.16
C ILE A 852 -2.97 -13.43 -26.65
N THR A 853 -1.79 -12.81 -26.54
CA THR A 853 -1.59 -11.40 -26.93
C THR A 853 -1.47 -11.20 -28.44
N GLY A 854 -1.15 -12.25 -29.20
CA GLY A 854 -0.89 -12.19 -30.64
C GLY A 854 0.40 -11.43 -31.00
N ARG A 855 1.35 -11.31 -30.06
CA ARG A 855 2.61 -10.56 -30.24
C ARG A 855 3.79 -11.50 -30.55
N ASP A 856 4.79 -10.98 -31.25
CA ASP A 856 6.01 -11.73 -31.59
C ASP A 856 7.06 -11.74 -30.45
N SER A 857 6.97 -10.83 -29.50
CA SER A 857 7.87 -10.78 -28.36
C SER A 857 7.21 -10.15 -27.13
N LEU A 858 7.66 -10.60 -25.95
CA LEU A 858 7.23 -10.04 -24.67
C LEU A 858 7.49 -8.53 -24.61
N LEU A 859 6.56 -7.81 -23.99
CA LEU A 859 6.55 -6.36 -23.83
C LEU A 859 6.60 -5.60 -25.16
N GLY A 860 6.14 -6.20 -26.26
CA GLY A 860 6.10 -5.55 -27.58
C GLY A 860 5.32 -4.23 -27.60
N GLY A 861 4.31 -4.10 -26.73
CA GLY A 861 3.51 -2.87 -26.55
C GLY A 861 4.18 -1.77 -25.71
N THR A 862 5.27 -2.07 -25.00
CA THR A 862 5.96 -1.14 -24.08
C THR A 862 7.48 -1.14 -24.26
N PRO A 863 8.01 -0.58 -25.37
CA PRO A 863 9.44 -0.66 -25.71
C PRO A 863 10.38 -0.01 -24.67
N TRP A 864 9.93 1.06 -24.00
CA TRP A 864 10.74 1.74 -22.98
C TRP A 864 11.01 0.84 -21.77
N LEU A 865 10.02 0.03 -21.35
CA LEU A 865 10.14 -0.89 -20.22
C LEU A 865 11.08 -2.05 -20.56
N LYS A 866 10.96 -2.57 -21.80
CA LYS A 866 11.89 -3.56 -22.34
C LYS A 866 13.33 -3.05 -22.32
N GLU A 867 13.54 -1.79 -22.70
CA GLU A 867 14.87 -1.17 -22.66
C GLU A 867 15.37 -0.95 -21.22
N SER A 868 14.50 -0.48 -20.31
CA SER A 868 14.85 -0.33 -18.89
C SER A 868 15.30 -1.66 -18.28
N ILE A 869 14.55 -2.75 -18.49
CA ILE A 869 14.92 -4.10 -18.03
C ILE A 869 16.28 -4.51 -18.62
N ARG A 870 16.49 -4.30 -19.92
CA ARG A 870 17.76 -4.61 -20.60
C ARG A 870 18.95 -3.87 -19.99
N VAL A 871 18.81 -2.57 -19.69
CA VAL A 871 19.86 -1.75 -19.08
C VAL A 871 20.14 -2.21 -17.65
N ARG A 872 19.10 -2.49 -16.86
CA ARG A 872 19.20 -2.96 -15.47
C ARG A 872 19.96 -4.28 -15.36
N ASN A 873 19.68 -5.23 -16.26
CA ASN A 873 20.26 -6.57 -16.19
C ASN A 873 21.81 -6.58 -16.23
N ARG A 874 22.45 -5.55 -16.80
CA ARG A 874 23.93 -5.37 -16.75
C ARG A 874 24.50 -5.32 -15.34
N TYR A 875 23.68 -4.92 -14.38
CA TYR A 875 24.02 -4.77 -12.97
C TYR A 875 23.37 -5.87 -12.11
N ILE A 876 22.15 -6.29 -12.47
CA ILE A 876 21.40 -7.30 -11.74
C ILE A 876 22.04 -8.70 -11.93
N ASP A 877 22.45 -9.08 -13.14
CA ASP A 877 22.98 -10.44 -13.37
C ASP A 877 24.28 -10.70 -12.58
N PRO A 878 25.28 -9.79 -12.56
CA PRO A 878 26.43 -9.95 -11.68
C PRO A 878 26.07 -10.00 -10.20
N LEU A 879 25.09 -9.20 -9.75
CA LEU A 879 24.64 -9.23 -8.35
C LEU A 879 24.00 -10.57 -8.00
N ASN A 880 23.23 -11.17 -8.91
CA ASN A 880 22.66 -12.49 -8.74
C ASN A 880 23.75 -13.56 -8.62
N LEU A 881 24.73 -13.55 -9.53
CA LEU A 881 25.84 -14.51 -9.50
C LEU A 881 26.73 -14.33 -8.27
N ILE A 882 26.95 -13.08 -7.83
CA ILE A 882 27.61 -12.78 -6.55
C ILE A 882 26.79 -13.34 -5.38
N GLN A 883 25.46 -13.21 -5.39
CA GLN A 883 24.62 -13.78 -4.34
C GLN A 883 24.71 -15.31 -4.32
N VAL A 884 24.68 -15.98 -5.47
CA VAL A 884 24.88 -17.44 -5.57
C VAL A 884 26.22 -17.85 -4.96
N GLU A 885 27.31 -17.15 -5.32
CA GLU A 885 28.64 -17.39 -4.78
C GLU A 885 28.69 -17.19 -3.25
N LEU A 886 28.07 -16.12 -2.74
CA LEU A 886 28.00 -15.83 -1.31
C LEU A 886 27.22 -16.91 -0.55
N LEU A 887 26.08 -17.37 -1.08
CA LEU A 887 25.29 -18.46 -0.49
C LEU A 887 26.07 -19.77 -0.48
N SER A 888 26.78 -20.08 -1.57
CA SER A 888 27.68 -21.24 -1.66
C SER A 888 28.76 -21.21 -0.59
N ARG A 889 29.48 -20.08 -0.46
CA ARG A 889 30.51 -19.87 0.59
C ARG A 889 29.92 -19.97 2.00
N LEU A 890 28.73 -19.41 2.23
CA LEU A 890 28.06 -19.45 3.53
C LEU A 890 27.74 -20.88 3.96
N ARG A 891 27.25 -21.69 3.02
CA ARG A 891 26.91 -23.09 3.27
C ARG A 891 28.14 -23.95 3.52
N ALA A 892 29.22 -23.72 2.76
CA ALA A 892 30.50 -24.41 2.98
C ALA A 892 31.12 -24.07 4.35
N CYS A 893 31.02 -22.81 4.80
CA CYS A 893 31.53 -22.39 6.10
C CYS A 893 30.65 -22.79 7.29
N ALA A 894 29.43 -23.32 7.08
CA ALA A 894 28.53 -23.67 8.18
C ALA A 894 29.03 -24.82 9.07
N GLU A 895 29.95 -25.64 8.56
CA GLU A 895 30.56 -26.77 9.27
C GLU A 895 31.87 -26.40 9.98
N GLU A 896 32.41 -25.20 9.74
CA GLU A 896 33.68 -24.72 10.33
C GLU A 896 33.45 -24.18 11.76
N THR A 897 34.30 -24.58 12.72
CA THR A 897 34.22 -24.11 14.13
C THR A 897 35.43 -23.27 14.51
N GLY A 898 35.22 -22.16 15.24
CA GLY A 898 36.27 -21.29 15.76
C GLY A 898 35.97 -19.80 15.56
N GLU A 899 36.71 -18.91 16.22
CA GLU A 899 36.47 -17.45 16.15
C GLU A 899 36.67 -16.89 14.72
N GLU A 900 37.70 -17.35 14.01
CA GLU A 900 37.96 -16.92 12.63
C GLU A 900 36.87 -17.37 11.65
N ALA A 901 36.35 -18.59 11.83
CA ALA A 901 35.23 -19.11 11.05
C ALA A 901 33.95 -18.29 11.31
N GLN A 902 33.67 -17.97 12.58
CA GLN A 902 32.53 -17.14 12.96
C GLN A 902 32.63 -15.72 12.37
N GLN A 903 33.83 -15.12 12.38
CA GLN A 903 34.06 -13.80 11.79
C GLN A 903 33.85 -13.82 10.27
N ARG A 904 34.36 -14.85 9.58
CA ARG A 904 34.16 -15.06 8.14
C ARG A 904 32.68 -15.25 7.80
N GLN A 905 31.98 -16.09 8.56
CA GLN A 905 30.54 -16.31 8.39
C GLN A 905 29.75 -15.01 8.56
N THR A 906 30.07 -14.21 9.58
CA THR A 906 29.44 -12.90 9.82
C THR A 906 29.66 -11.93 8.67
N GLU A 907 30.88 -11.89 8.11
CA GLU A 907 31.18 -11.04 6.95
C GLU A 907 30.42 -11.51 5.70
N LEU A 908 30.38 -12.81 5.42
CA LEU A 908 29.64 -13.36 4.28
C LEU A 908 28.13 -13.12 4.41
N GLN A 909 27.57 -13.26 5.61
CA GLN A 909 26.17 -12.95 5.89
C GLN A 909 25.86 -11.48 5.62
N TYR A 910 26.77 -10.57 6.05
CA TYR A 910 26.63 -9.14 5.75
C TYR A 910 26.63 -8.89 4.23
N LEU A 911 27.53 -9.51 3.48
CA LEU A 911 27.60 -9.35 2.02
C LEU A 911 26.37 -9.94 1.31
N ALA A 912 25.86 -11.10 1.76
CA ALA A 912 24.65 -11.70 1.22
C ALA A 912 23.43 -10.79 1.45
N ARG A 913 23.28 -10.24 2.66
CA ARG A 913 22.23 -9.24 2.94
C ARG A 913 22.38 -7.98 2.08
N LEU A 914 23.63 -7.57 1.81
CA LEU A 914 23.91 -6.41 0.97
C LEU A 914 23.52 -6.67 -0.50
N SER A 915 23.76 -7.88 -1.02
CA SER A 915 23.33 -8.26 -2.37
C SER A 915 21.81 -8.34 -2.48
N ILE A 916 21.12 -8.84 -1.45
CA ILE A 916 19.65 -8.85 -1.39
C ILE A 916 19.09 -7.43 -1.53
N ASN A 917 19.66 -6.47 -0.78
CA ASN A 917 19.25 -5.06 -0.86
C ASN A 917 19.47 -4.48 -2.27
N GLY A 918 20.61 -4.78 -2.90
CA GLY A 918 20.93 -4.32 -4.26
C GLY A 918 19.96 -4.88 -5.30
N LEU A 919 19.70 -6.18 -5.25
CA LEU A 919 18.76 -6.86 -6.15
C LEU A 919 17.32 -6.37 -5.96
N ALA A 920 16.89 -6.12 -4.72
CA ALA A 920 15.57 -5.54 -4.44
C ALA A 920 15.40 -4.17 -5.12
N SER A 921 16.45 -3.32 -5.07
CA SER A 921 16.44 -2.02 -5.77
C SER A 921 16.37 -2.17 -7.29
N GLY A 922 17.06 -3.17 -7.85
CA GLY A 922 17.10 -3.42 -9.28
C GLY A 922 15.80 -3.99 -9.84
N MET A 923 15.18 -4.93 -9.13
CA MET A 923 13.97 -5.62 -9.56
C MET A 923 12.71 -4.74 -9.45
N ARG A 924 12.71 -3.75 -8.53
CA ARG A 924 11.54 -2.94 -8.18
C ARG A 924 10.33 -3.85 -7.86
N THR A 925 9.13 -3.45 -8.24
CA THR A 925 7.92 -4.28 -8.13
C THR A 925 8.04 -5.52 -9.01
N SER A 926 7.86 -6.72 -8.45
CA SER A 926 8.07 -7.99 -9.15
C SER A 926 6.87 -8.48 -9.96
N GLY A 927 5.93 -7.58 -10.27
CA GLY A 927 4.65 -7.91 -10.90
C GLY A 927 3.54 -7.97 -9.87
#